data_AF-A0A538R561-F1
#
_entry.id   AF-A0A538R561-F1
#
_cell.length_a   1.000
_cell.length_b   1.000
_cell.length_c   1.000
_cell.angle_alpha   90.00
_cell.angle_beta   90.00
_cell.angle_gamma   90.00
#
_symmetry.space_group_name_H-M   'P 1'
#
loop_
_entity.id
_entity.type
_entity.pdbx_description
1 polymer ?
#
loop_
_entity_poly.entity_id
_entity_poly.type
_entity_poly.pdbx_seq_one_letter_code
_entity_poly.pdbx_strand_id
1 'polypeptide(L)'
;MDLNRTIRRLYGFGGYAVGGIATPYLLLWAGDVAVPVTINRPIGATVRSPVVALAIDLALVAAFGLQHSLMARPAWKRWLGRRLPPSLERSTYVIAASLVLAGAMAAWQPVGGVVWQLGGVWAGAMTAGYVVGFALVYLAALWLDHVHLLGLRQAWRDETDSGPDQLRITGPYRFVRHPLMTGLLLVFWCTPHMTGSQLVFALAMTGYVVVGTLHEERALLRRFGDAYAAYARLVPMVTPAVIPVLTRYRARRRPAPPLVVRRPEIDYTPYGPPVWYADNVVATALMTAYSALFPTLERLMADELRQTQPDLRDPELARAVRDFVGQEAMHAHEHARSLAALTGLGFRVEPLARWFETATRWVLRPLIRHVARPTCAAAGSIAIFAGVEHWTATMSEVVLGQRYPDVYNPIAALYYWHAAEELEHKSVVADVLAHLGLSYPVRIAMFAFGTLAFGLLSVVGTLVILLQIPRLQGRGALGWLVYPVRVVWDGIVFGLVREKMTWHVLWGTLDRHRLHQRARARRRRRGRAAAVAQGRCMSFAVTYVVRSLTSTLATAVFLATFAVVRVLVPGRAPRYLRWFLQVRGGGFAKLGQILAMRFDLLPPAYYNELREILDRMPRVAARTIRRTIERDLRRPIAEVFRSFDDAPLASASIAQAHRAVLRGGERVVVKVMRPRIAAVLRADMVNLELACWLLQTVGVFRNRDLGRIVREIKRYTLEELDFRREAFNAQALHDRMAADDVDHYSPRPYFEVSSTRVLVLEELSGVWLADLIAAVQRGDRDQLARWAADGITPHRAARVLNRSTLEQAYRHRLFHGDPHAGNVIVMSGGTIGYIDFGIVGELDEDLALKQERLVFHLVAGELRAAYRMLLAAIELEQHRDLADFELAVTSEFSSYLLRVRSRHATPAEKSVGRVFLAVANAIRQLDLRLPAKLTRFYRAQLIVDMLAFKLYPELDPAAEFTQFWRDESQRRLRASCTGVSLTGLGAAVAAVPRVARELTDFLQFQVPRITTTYGQTISSFERGLTLGLEYLRRGALAAAAAIAASRWLGVPTRIEHIDNNWLLWAAGFALVGYGLGRIAQGMRSFD
;
A
#
# COMPACT_ATOMS: atom_id res chain seq x y z
N MET A 1 3.86 64.29 5.03
CA MET A 1 3.42 62.94 5.49
C MET A 1 2.35 63.16 6.53
N ASP A 2 1.14 62.68 6.28
CA ASP A 2 -0.06 63.07 7.02
C ASP A 2 -0.26 62.19 8.26
N LEU A 3 0.22 62.66 9.43
CA LEU A 3 0.31 61.90 10.69
C LEU A 3 -1.02 61.23 11.09
N ASN A 4 -2.15 61.86 10.75
CA ASN A 4 -3.51 61.37 11.01
C ASN A 4 -3.88 60.14 10.16
N ARG A 5 -3.37 60.02 8.93
CA ARG A 5 -3.58 58.83 8.08
C ARG A 5 -2.75 57.64 8.56
N THR A 6 -1.54 57.89 9.05
CA THR A 6 -0.66 56.84 9.60
C THR A 6 -1.25 56.23 10.87
N ILE A 7 -1.76 57.06 11.79
CA ILE A 7 -2.41 56.60 13.03
C ILE A 7 -3.63 55.72 12.73
N ARG A 8 -4.48 56.11 11.78
CA ARG A 8 -5.65 55.31 11.36
C ARG A 8 -5.25 53.93 10.81
N ARG A 9 -4.21 53.87 9.99
CA ARG A 9 -3.69 52.59 9.44
C ARG A 9 -3.08 51.70 10.52
N LEU A 10 -2.31 52.27 11.44
CA LEU A 10 -1.74 51.53 12.59
C LEU A 10 -2.85 50.97 13.49
N TYR A 11 -3.89 51.76 13.77
CA TYR A 11 -5.05 51.31 14.54
C TYR A 11 -5.81 50.18 13.81
N GLY A 12 -6.03 50.32 12.51
CA GLY A 12 -6.65 49.27 11.68
C GLY A 12 -5.84 47.98 11.65
N PHE A 13 -4.52 48.08 11.56
CA PHE A 13 -3.61 46.93 11.64
C PHE A 13 -3.65 46.27 13.02
N GLY A 14 -3.68 47.07 14.09
CA GLY A 14 -3.87 46.58 15.47
C GLY A 14 -5.17 45.79 15.62
N GLY A 15 -6.29 46.32 15.10
CA GLY A 15 -7.58 45.60 15.12
C GLY A 15 -7.56 44.30 14.32
N TYR A 16 -6.91 44.30 13.16
CA TYR A 16 -6.72 43.11 12.34
C TYR A 16 -5.88 42.04 13.06
N ALA A 17 -4.78 42.43 13.69
CA ALA A 17 -3.93 41.53 14.46
C ALA A 17 -4.66 40.96 15.68
N VAL A 18 -5.36 41.82 16.45
CA VAL A 18 -6.12 41.41 17.63
C VAL A 18 -7.24 40.43 17.26
N GLY A 19 -8.06 40.73 16.26
CA GLY A 19 -9.13 39.82 15.81
C GLY A 19 -8.58 38.53 15.19
N GLY A 20 -7.46 38.64 14.47
CA GLY A 20 -6.74 37.50 13.88
C GLY A 20 -6.08 36.56 14.90
N ILE A 21 -5.79 37.04 16.12
CA ILE A 21 -5.26 36.23 17.23
C ILE A 21 -6.40 35.71 18.13
N ALA A 22 -7.37 36.56 18.45
CA ALA A 22 -8.47 36.20 19.36
C ALA A 22 -9.33 35.06 18.82
N THR A 23 -9.58 35.02 17.51
CA THR A 23 -10.37 33.97 16.87
C THR A 23 -9.71 32.58 16.94
N PRO A 24 -8.46 32.34 16.51
CA PRO A 24 -7.79 31.05 16.68
C PRO A 24 -7.67 30.67 18.15
N TYR A 25 -7.38 31.64 19.02
CA TYR A 25 -7.26 31.38 20.45
C TYR A 25 -8.58 30.85 21.01
N LEU A 26 -9.73 31.42 20.65
CA LEU A 26 -11.05 30.91 21.03
C LEU A 26 -11.28 29.47 20.59
N LEU A 27 -10.98 29.14 19.32
CA LEU A 27 -11.21 27.80 18.78
C LEU A 27 -10.36 26.75 19.52
N LEU A 28 -9.09 27.09 19.79
CA LEU A 28 -8.16 26.25 20.54
C LEU A 28 -8.53 26.14 22.03
N TRP A 29 -8.95 27.25 22.64
CA TRP A 29 -9.42 27.33 24.03
C TRP A 29 -10.65 26.45 24.25
N ALA A 30 -11.63 26.49 23.33
CA ALA A 30 -12.85 25.66 23.38
C ALA A 30 -12.56 24.16 23.20
N GLY A 31 -11.56 23.83 22.36
CA GLY A 31 -11.12 22.46 22.14
C GLY A 31 -10.23 21.87 23.24
N ASP A 32 -9.76 22.70 24.19
CA ASP A 32 -8.73 22.35 25.18
C ASP A 32 -7.38 21.92 24.56
N VAL A 33 -6.96 22.61 23.48
CA VAL A 33 -5.77 22.24 22.69
C VAL A 33 -4.77 23.40 22.58
N ALA A 34 -3.49 23.13 22.83
CA ALA A 34 -2.34 23.96 22.41
C ALA A 34 -2.32 25.45 22.83
N VAL A 35 -3.07 25.85 23.86
CA VAL A 35 -3.00 27.19 24.47
C VAL A 35 -2.85 27.10 26.00
N PRO A 36 -2.20 28.08 26.65
CA PRO A 36 -1.86 28.00 28.08
C PRO A 36 -3.07 28.10 29.00
N VAL A 37 -4.09 28.87 28.60
CA VAL A 37 -5.38 28.96 29.29
C VAL A 37 -6.41 28.29 28.40
N THR A 38 -7.14 27.31 28.92
CA THR A 38 -8.20 26.60 28.20
C THR A 38 -9.51 26.63 28.98
N ILE A 39 -10.60 26.19 28.34
CA ILE A 39 -11.91 26.05 28.97
C ILE A 39 -11.90 25.14 30.22
N ASN A 40 -10.93 24.23 30.32
CA ASN A 40 -10.73 23.34 31.47
C ASN A 40 -9.59 23.79 32.40
N ARG A 41 -8.77 24.77 32.00
CA ARG A 41 -7.58 25.26 32.75
C ARG A 41 -7.56 26.80 32.79
N PRO A 42 -8.39 27.44 33.63
CA PRO A 42 -8.46 28.90 33.71
C PRO A 42 -7.39 29.49 34.64
N ILE A 43 -7.20 30.81 34.55
CA ILE A 43 -6.26 31.56 35.39
C ILE A 43 -6.86 31.71 36.81
N GLY A 44 -6.15 31.22 37.83
CA GLY A 44 -6.50 31.47 39.24
C GLY A 44 -7.72 30.72 39.76
N ALA A 45 -7.95 29.48 39.31
CA ALA A 45 -9.13 28.67 39.66
C ALA A 45 -9.33 28.50 41.18
N THR A 46 -10.30 29.21 41.75
CA THR A 46 -10.89 28.87 43.07
C THR A 46 -12.00 27.85 42.87
N VAL A 47 -11.99 26.73 43.60
CA VAL A 47 -13.04 25.71 43.54
C VAL A 47 -14.36 26.32 44.04
N ARG A 48 -15.25 26.72 43.13
CA ARG A 48 -16.59 27.20 43.42
C ARG A 48 -17.61 26.08 43.17
N SER A 49 -18.78 26.15 43.79
CA SER A 49 -19.88 25.21 43.52
C SER A 49 -20.22 25.19 42.02
N PRO A 50 -20.50 24.02 41.40
CA PRO A 50 -20.88 23.91 39.99
C PRO A 50 -22.05 24.82 39.57
N VAL A 51 -22.97 25.11 40.50
CA VAL A 51 -24.11 26.02 40.25
C VAL A 51 -23.64 27.47 40.11
N VAL A 52 -22.68 27.88 40.94
CA VAL A 52 -22.09 29.22 40.88
C VAL A 52 -21.22 29.38 39.64
N ALA A 53 -20.45 28.34 39.28
CA ALA A 53 -19.66 28.32 38.05
C ALA A 53 -20.56 28.46 36.82
N LEU A 54 -21.64 27.67 36.73
CA LEU A 54 -22.62 27.74 35.64
C LEU A 54 -23.28 29.14 35.54
N ALA A 55 -23.67 29.73 36.67
CA ALA A 55 -24.27 31.07 36.67
C ALA A 55 -23.30 32.15 36.15
N ILE A 56 -22.02 32.07 36.55
CA ILE A 56 -20.97 32.99 36.07
C ILE A 56 -20.75 32.80 34.57
N ASP A 57 -20.57 31.56 34.09
CA ASP A 57 -20.30 31.28 32.69
C ASP A 57 -21.46 31.70 31.77
N LEU A 58 -22.70 31.44 32.17
CA LEU A 58 -23.89 31.91 31.44
C LEU A 58 -23.96 33.45 31.43
N ALA A 59 -23.60 34.11 32.53
CA ALA A 59 -23.51 35.57 32.58
C ALA A 59 -22.40 36.12 31.66
N LEU A 60 -21.24 35.44 31.57
CA LEU A 60 -20.14 35.81 30.67
C LEU A 60 -20.55 35.69 29.20
N VAL A 61 -21.20 34.58 28.82
CA VAL A 61 -21.73 34.40 27.45
C VAL A 61 -22.81 35.43 27.15
N ALA A 62 -23.72 35.70 28.09
CA ALA A 62 -24.75 36.72 27.94
C ALA A 62 -24.15 38.13 27.80
N ALA A 63 -23.11 38.46 28.58
CA ALA A 63 -22.42 39.74 28.51
C ALA A 63 -21.73 39.94 27.16
N PHE A 64 -21.03 38.91 26.65
CA PHE A 64 -20.46 38.92 25.30
C PHE A 64 -21.55 39.09 24.24
N GLY A 65 -22.62 38.29 24.31
CA GLY A 65 -23.74 38.35 23.37
C GLY A 65 -24.46 39.71 23.38
N LEU A 66 -24.65 40.31 24.55
CA LEU A 66 -25.25 41.63 24.74
C LEU A 66 -24.38 42.72 24.14
N GLN A 67 -23.08 42.74 24.45
CA GLN A 67 -22.13 43.70 23.89
C GLN A 67 -22.08 43.59 22.36
N HIS A 68 -21.91 42.38 21.83
CA HIS A 68 -21.81 42.13 20.40
C HIS A 68 -23.09 42.55 19.65
N SER A 69 -24.25 42.30 20.25
CA SER A 69 -25.57 42.66 19.69
C SER A 69 -25.88 44.15 19.78
N LEU A 70 -25.52 44.81 20.90
CA LEU A 70 -25.70 46.26 21.08
C LEU A 70 -24.87 47.03 20.06
N MET A 71 -23.60 46.65 19.88
CA MET A 71 -22.71 47.31 18.94
C MET A 71 -23.10 47.09 17.48
N ALA A 72 -23.86 46.04 17.19
CA ALA A 72 -24.42 45.80 15.85
C ALA A 72 -25.65 46.70 15.54
N ARG A 73 -26.28 47.34 16.54
CA ARG A 73 -27.49 48.15 16.33
C ARG A 73 -27.20 49.46 15.59
N PRO A 74 -28.06 49.90 14.65
CA PRO A 74 -27.89 51.17 13.93
C PRO A 74 -27.81 52.41 14.83
N ALA A 75 -28.50 52.41 15.98
CA ALA A 75 -28.41 53.49 16.96
C ALA A 75 -27.01 53.63 17.55
N TRP A 76 -26.36 52.50 17.86
CA TRP A 76 -25.00 52.48 18.37
C TRP A 76 -23.98 52.90 17.32
N LYS A 77 -24.12 52.40 16.08
CA LYS A 77 -23.26 52.81 14.96
C LYS A 77 -23.31 54.31 14.71
N ARG A 78 -24.52 54.91 14.75
CA ARG A 78 -24.69 56.37 14.66
C ARG A 78 -24.06 57.14 15.82
N TRP A 79 -24.11 56.60 17.04
CA TRP A 79 -23.46 57.20 18.21
C TRP A 79 -21.93 57.13 18.11
N LEU A 80 -21.39 56.03 17.61
CA LEU A 80 -19.95 55.82 17.42
C LEU A 80 -19.40 56.68 16.27
N GLY A 81 -20.12 56.76 15.15
CA GLY A 81 -19.75 57.58 14.00
C GLY A 81 -19.76 59.10 14.26
N ARG A 82 -20.33 59.56 15.38
CA ARG A 82 -20.20 60.96 15.86
C ARG A 82 -18.89 61.23 16.60
N ARG A 83 -18.19 60.18 17.08
CA ARG A 83 -16.98 60.29 17.91
C ARG A 83 -15.72 59.70 17.26
N LEU A 84 -15.87 58.81 16.29
CA LEU A 84 -14.78 58.16 15.58
C LEU A 84 -14.94 58.33 14.06
N PRO A 85 -13.83 58.44 13.31
CA PRO A 85 -13.88 58.40 11.85
C PRO A 85 -14.59 57.12 11.35
N PRO A 86 -15.46 57.21 10.33
CA PRO A 86 -16.16 56.04 9.79
C PRO A 86 -15.21 54.90 9.35
N SER A 87 -13.98 55.23 8.94
CA SER A 87 -12.96 54.25 8.56
C SER A 87 -12.42 53.41 9.72
N LEU A 88 -12.63 53.81 10.99
CA LEU A 88 -12.20 53.06 12.17
C LEU A 88 -13.32 52.27 12.86
N GLU A 89 -14.59 52.48 12.49
CA GLU A 89 -15.77 51.89 13.14
C GLU A 89 -15.63 50.37 13.31
N ARG A 90 -15.27 49.66 12.22
CA ARG A 90 -15.15 48.20 12.23
C ARG A 90 -13.92 47.71 13.01
N SER A 91 -12.79 48.41 12.95
CA SER A 91 -11.61 48.04 13.74
C SER A 91 -11.86 48.22 15.24
N THR A 92 -12.57 49.29 15.64
CA THR A 92 -12.98 49.51 17.04
C THR A 92 -13.95 48.43 17.50
N TYR A 93 -14.89 48.02 16.64
CA TYR A 93 -15.78 46.89 16.93
C TYR A 93 -15.01 45.59 17.19
N VAL A 94 -14.06 45.25 16.31
CA VAL A 94 -13.25 44.02 16.41
C VAL A 94 -12.39 44.02 17.68
N ILE A 95 -11.75 45.15 18.01
CA ILE A 95 -10.94 45.27 19.24
C ILE A 95 -11.82 45.10 20.47
N ALA A 96 -12.96 45.81 20.55
CA ALA A 96 -13.86 45.73 21.69
C ALA A 96 -14.41 44.30 21.89
N ALA A 97 -14.89 43.67 20.82
CA ALA A 97 -15.38 42.30 20.87
C ALA A 97 -14.28 41.29 21.28
N SER A 98 -13.06 41.48 20.78
CA SER A 98 -11.93 40.61 21.11
C SER A 98 -11.47 40.76 22.57
N LEU A 99 -11.50 41.97 23.12
CA LEU A 99 -11.17 42.23 24.53
C LEU A 99 -12.21 41.62 25.48
N VAL A 100 -13.50 41.79 25.18
CA VAL A 100 -14.58 41.18 25.96
C VAL A 100 -14.51 39.65 25.89
N LEU A 101 -14.23 39.10 24.71
CA LEU A 101 -14.02 37.66 24.51
C LEU A 101 -12.81 37.14 25.31
N ALA A 102 -11.68 37.85 25.28
CA ALA A 102 -10.50 37.49 26.06
C ALA A 102 -10.78 37.53 27.57
N GLY A 103 -11.51 38.56 28.04
CA GLY A 103 -11.97 38.66 29.42
C GLY A 103 -12.90 37.49 29.81
N ALA A 104 -13.84 37.11 28.94
CA ALA A 104 -14.73 35.98 29.18
C ALA A 104 -13.96 34.64 29.25
N MET A 105 -12.99 34.41 28.36
CA MET A 105 -12.14 33.20 28.39
C MET A 105 -11.25 33.16 29.64
N ALA A 106 -10.77 34.32 30.12
CA ALA A 106 -9.96 34.42 31.33
C ALA A 106 -10.78 34.23 32.62
N ALA A 107 -12.02 34.71 32.64
CA ALA A 107 -12.92 34.64 33.79
C ALA A 107 -13.75 33.35 33.86
N TRP A 108 -13.62 32.46 32.87
CA TRP A 108 -14.37 31.21 32.76
C TRP A 108 -14.17 30.29 33.97
N GLN A 109 -15.25 29.68 34.47
CA GLN A 109 -15.24 28.83 35.67
C GLN A 109 -15.42 27.35 35.29
N PRO A 110 -14.54 26.41 35.72
CA PRO A 110 -14.70 25.01 35.35
C PRO A 110 -15.89 24.39 36.09
N VAL A 111 -16.84 23.83 35.34
CA VAL A 111 -18.01 23.12 35.91
C VAL A 111 -17.63 21.68 36.32
N GLY A 112 -16.54 21.13 35.76
CA GLY A 112 -16.04 19.79 36.04
C GLY A 112 -16.86 18.67 35.38
N GLY A 113 -16.43 17.42 35.58
CA GLY A 113 -17.09 16.22 35.05
C GLY A 113 -16.77 15.93 33.57
N VAL A 114 -16.71 14.64 33.25
CA VAL A 114 -16.58 14.14 31.87
C VAL A 114 -17.96 13.72 31.38
N VAL A 115 -18.44 14.32 30.30
CA VAL A 115 -19.70 13.95 29.64
C VAL A 115 -19.47 12.75 28.73
N TRP A 116 -18.43 12.84 27.88
CA TRP A 116 -17.95 11.70 27.11
C TRP A 116 -16.46 11.75 26.86
N GLN A 117 -15.87 10.56 26.74
CA GLN A 117 -14.50 10.35 26.27
C GLN A 117 -14.52 9.21 25.26
N LEU A 118 -14.34 9.55 23.99
CA LEU A 118 -14.41 8.61 22.89
C LEU A 118 -13.02 8.05 22.60
N GLY A 119 -12.94 6.75 22.31
CA GLY A 119 -11.73 6.05 21.86
C GLY A 119 -11.83 5.56 20.42
N GLY A 120 -10.68 5.24 19.81
CA GLY A 120 -10.63 4.60 18.48
C GLY A 120 -11.22 5.46 17.36
N VAL A 121 -12.06 4.85 16.51
CA VAL A 121 -12.59 5.49 15.29
C VAL A 121 -13.47 6.71 15.57
N TRP A 122 -14.22 6.70 16.68
CA TRP A 122 -15.10 7.81 17.04
C TRP A 122 -14.32 9.02 17.54
N ALA A 123 -13.20 8.80 18.25
CA ALA A 123 -12.27 9.86 18.62
C ALA A 123 -11.65 10.51 17.38
N GLY A 124 -11.24 9.68 16.41
CA GLY A 124 -10.71 10.13 15.12
C GLY A 124 -11.74 10.91 14.29
N ALA A 125 -12.99 10.44 14.24
CA ALA A 125 -14.08 11.12 13.53
C ALA A 125 -14.42 12.47 14.15
N MET A 126 -14.50 12.57 15.48
CA MET A 126 -14.68 13.85 16.18
C MET A 126 -13.49 14.79 15.90
N THR A 127 -12.26 14.31 16.04
CA THR A 127 -11.06 15.12 15.76
C THR A 127 -11.03 15.62 14.31
N ALA A 128 -11.41 14.77 13.34
CA ALA A 128 -11.53 15.18 11.94
C ALA A 128 -12.62 16.24 11.75
N GLY A 129 -13.78 16.08 12.39
CA GLY A 129 -14.85 17.08 12.43
C GLY A 129 -14.38 18.42 12.99
N TYR A 130 -13.62 18.41 14.09
CA TYR A 130 -13.02 19.59 14.71
C TYR A 130 -12.05 20.30 13.76
N VAL A 131 -11.13 19.56 13.13
CA VAL A 131 -10.17 20.12 12.16
C VAL A 131 -10.88 20.69 10.92
N VAL A 132 -11.91 19.99 10.42
CA VAL A 132 -12.75 20.49 9.30
C VAL A 132 -13.48 21.76 9.71
N GLY A 133 -14.04 21.81 10.92
CA GLY A 133 -14.69 23.00 11.48
C GLY A 133 -13.73 24.18 11.53
N PHE A 134 -12.54 23.96 12.10
CA PHE A 134 -11.46 24.95 12.19
C PHE A 134 -11.10 25.48 10.79
N ALA A 135 -10.82 24.59 9.83
CA ALA A 135 -10.50 24.96 8.46
C ALA A 135 -11.64 25.74 7.77
N LEU A 136 -12.90 25.35 8.01
CA LEU A 136 -14.05 25.99 7.39
C LEU A 136 -14.26 27.44 7.86
N VAL A 137 -13.99 27.76 9.14
CA VAL A 137 -14.01 29.14 9.66
C VAL A 137 -13.04 30.03 8.87
N TYR A 138 -11.80 29.58 8.67
CA TYR A 138 -10.79 30.36 7.95
C TYR A 138 -11.06 30.42 6.44
N LEU A 139 -11.45 29.31 5.82
CA LEU A 139 -11.81 29.29 4.41
C LEU A 139 -12.98 30.23 4.13
N ALA A 140 -14.00 30.26 5.00
CA ALA A 140 -15.11 31.19 4.89
C ALA A 140 -14.66 32.65 5.08
N ALA A 141 -13.83 32.94 6.08
CA ALA A 141 -13.31 34.28 6.32
C ALA A 141 -12.45 34.81 5.15
N LEU A 142 -11.56 33.97 4.59
CA LEU A 142 -10.78 34.30 3.40
C LEU A 142 -11.69 34.59 2.20
N TRP A 143 -12.78 33.83 2.06
CA TRP A 143 -13.74 33.99 0.96
C TRP A 143 -14.63 35.24 1.10
N LEU A 144 -14.93 35.66 2.33
CA LEU A 144 -15.66 36.89 2.67
C LEU A 144 -14.81 38.16 2.62
N ASP A 145 -13.56 38.07 2.17
CA ASP A 145 -12.57 39.15 2.25
C ASP A 145 -12.27 39.53 3.72
N HIS A 146 -11.53 38.67 4.41
CA HIS A 146 -11.11 38.87 5.81
C HIS A 146 -10.47 40.24 6.12
N VAL A 147 -9.86 40.91 5.14
CA VAL A 147 -9.30 42.26 5.29
C VAL A 147 -10.42 43.30 5.48
N HIS A 148 -11.57 43.10 4.82
CA HIS A 148 -12.77 43.88 5.01
C HIS A 148 -13.57 43.44 6.26
N LEU A 149 -13.59 42.14 6.58
CA LEU A 149 -14.27 41.58 7.75
C LEU A 149 -13.66 42.09 9.07
N LEU A 150 -12.33 42.21 9.14
CA LEU A 150 -11.59 42.67 10.31
C LEU A 150 -11.35 44.20 10.33
N GLY A 151 -11.88 44.94 9.36
CA GLY A 151 -11.84 46.41 9.34
C GLY A 151 -10.58 47.04 8.74
N LEU A 152 -9.59 46.24 8.33
CA LEU A 152 -8.31 46.75 7.80
C LEU A 152 -8.48 47.49 6.47
N ARG A 153 -9.37 47.01 5.57
CA ARG A 153 -9.61 47.69 4.28
C ARG A 153 -10.14 49.11 4.49
N GLN A 154 -11.10 49.28 5.40
CA GLN A 154 -11.75 50.53 5.72
C GLN A 154 -10.74 51.53 6.28
N ALA A 155 -9.90 51.10 7.23
CA ALA A 155 -8.82 51.91 7.80
C ALA A 155 -7.72 52.27 6.78
N TRP A 156 -7.51 51.42 5.75
CA TRP A 156 -6.44 51.61 4.77
C TRP A 156 -6.84 52.49 3.57
N ARG A 157 -8.10 52.40 3.14
CA ARG A 157 -8.66 53.06 1.96
C ARG A 157 -9.59 54.24 2.26
N ASP A 158 -9.87 54.52 3.53
CA ASP A 158 -10.86 55.52 3.96
C ASP A 158 -12.26 55.30 3.32
N GLU A 159 -12.62 54.03 3.12
CA GLU A 159 -13.91 53.60 2.54
C GLU A 159 -14.98 53.42 3.64
N THR A 160 -16.22 53.88 3.39
CA THR A 160 -17.39 53.59 4.24
C THR A 160 -17.92 52.17 4.00
N ASP A 161 -18.59 51.56 5.00
CA ASP A 161 -19.06 50.17 4.94
C ASP A 161 -20.24 49.96 3.97
N SER A 162 -19.94 49.88 2.68
CA SER A 162 -20.87 49.47 1.62
C SER A 162 -20.57 48.01 1.23
N GLY A 163 -21.30 47.06 1.81
CA GLY A 163 -21.21 45.65 1.42
C GLY A 163 -21.58 45.43 -0.05
N PRO A 164 -21.38 44.24 -0.63
CA PRO A 164 -21.58 43.99 -2.05
C PRO A 164 -23.02 44.25 -2.53
N ASP A 165 -23.18 44.88 -3.70
CA ASP A 165 -24.48 45.19 -4.32
C ASP A 165 -25.20 43.97 -4.90
N GLN A 166 -24.48 42.86 -5.10
CA GLN A 166 -25.00 41.64 -5.70
C GLN A 166 -24.66 40.40 -4.86
N LEU A 167 -25.61 39.47 -4.77
CA LEU A 167 -25.44 38.19 -4.10
C LEU A 167 -24.42 37.31 -4.85
N ARG A 168 -23.30 36.97 -4.19
CA ARG A 168 -22.22 36.15 -4.78
C ARG A 168 -22.19 34.75 -4.17
N ILE A 169 -22.61 33.74 -4.93
CA ILE A 169 -22.66 32.34 -4.47
C ILE A 169 -21.44 31.56 -5.00
N THR A 170 -20.30 31.70 -4.32
CA THR A 170 -19.02 31.08 -4.72
C THR A 170 -18.34 30.39 -3.53
N GLY A 171 -17.47 29.42 -3.80
CA GLY A 171 -16.73 28.69 -2.76
C GLY A 171 -17.64 27.93 -1.79
N PRO A 172 -17.42 28.03 -0.45
CA PRO A 172 -18.16 27.26 0.55
C PRO A 172 -19.66 27.60 0.59
N TYR A 173 -20.04 28.81 0.14
CA TYR A 173 -21.45 29.26 0.01
C TYR A 173 -22.29 28.44 -0.97
N ARG A 174 -21.66 27.56 -1.76
CA ARG A 174 -22.37 26.62 -2.65
C ARG A 174 -22.88 25.37 -1.94
N PHE A 175 -22.34 25.09 -0.75
CA PHE A 175 -22.62 23.89 0.03
C PHE A 175 -23.42 24.22 1.29
N VAL A 176 -23.20 25.39 1.89
CA VAL A 176 -23.94 25.85 3.08
C VAL A 176 -24.09 27.37 3.05
N ARG A 177 -25.20 27.91 3.55
CA ARG A 177 -25.44 29.36 3.53
C ARG A 177 -24.56 30.12 4.52
N HIS A 178 -24.28 29.51 5.67
CA HIS A 178 -23.51 30.12 6.76
C HIS A 178 -22.26 29.30 7.11
N PRO A 179 -21.26 29.19 6.20
CA PRO A 179 -20.11 28.31 6.38
C PRO A 179 -19.25 28.67 7.60
N LEU A 180 -19.15 29.95 7.95
CA LEU A 180 -18.44 30.40 9.15
C LEU A 180 -19.13 29.88 10.42
N MET A 181 -20.47 29.95 10.49
CA MET A 181 -21.26 29.44 11.62
C MET A 181 -21.21 27.91 11.70
N THR A 182 -21.26 27.23 10.57
CA THR A 182 -21.05 25.77 10.47
C THR A 182 -19.69 25.36 11.04
N GLY A 183 -18.64 26.10 10.67
CA GLY A 183 -17.29 25.84 11.17
C GLY A 183 -17.19 25.98 12.69
N LEU A 184 -17.79 27.03 13.27
CA LEU A 184 -17.84 27.25 14.71
C LEU A 184 -18.56 26.12 15.44
N LEU A 185 -19.72 25.69 14.95
CA LEU A 185 -20.48 24.60 15.58
C LEU A 185 -19.74 23.26 15.52
N LEU A 186 -19.04 22.97 14.41
CA LEU A 186 -18.18 21.78 14.32
C LEU A 186 -17.05 21.83 15.35
N VAL A 187 -16.41 22.98 15.56
CA VAL A 187 -15.36 23.13 16.59
C VAL A 187 -15.91 22.92 18.00
N PHE A 188 -17.11 23.43 18.30
CA PHE A 188 -17.69 23.33 19.65
C PHE A 188 -18.19 21.92 19.97
N TRP A 189 -18.71 21.18 18.99
CA TRP A 189 -19.34 19.87 19.21
C TRP A 189 -18.43 18.68 18.91
N CYS A 190 -17.47 18.81 17.99
CA CYS A 190 -16.65 17.69 17.55
C CYS A 190 -15.40 17.48 18.42
N THR A 191 -15.50 17.52 19.74
CA THR A 191 -14.38 17.21 20.63
C THR A 191 -14.42 15.73 21.07
N PRO A 192 -13.31 14.97 20.95
CA PRO A 192 -13.28 13.56 21.36
C PRO A 192 -13.37 13.38 22.88
N HIS A 193 -13.01 14.41 23.63
CA HIS A 193 -13.19 14.53 25.07
C HIS A 193 -14.07 15.76 25.34
N MET A 194 -15.24 15.55 25.94
CA MET A 194 -16.20 16.59 26.26
C MET A 194 -16.41 16.65 27.77
N THR A 195 -16.04 17.77 28.37
CA THR A 195 -16.27 18.07 29.78
C THR A 195 -17.59 18.82 29.99
N GLY A 196 -18.05 18.91 31.24
CA GLY A 196 -19.21 19.74 31.60
C GLY A 196 -19.04 21.21 31.16
N SER A 197 -17.84 21.77 31.32
CA SER A 197 -17.51 23.13 30.87
C SER A 197 -17.66 23.29 29.35
N GLN A 198 -17.15 22.33 28.57
CA GLN A 198 -17.25 22.35 27.11
C GLN A 198 -18.70 22.19 26.64
N LEU A 199 -19.49 21.34 27.30
CA LEU A 199 -20.90 21.16 26.97
C LEU A 199 -21.71 22.43 27.23
N VAL A 200 -21.52 23.08 28.38
CA VAL A 200 -22.19 24.35 28.72
C VAL A 200 -21.87 25.43 27.70
N PHE A 201 -20.58 25.58 27.36
CA PHE A 201 -20.13 26.52 26.34
C PHE A 201 -20.72 26.20 24.96
N ALA A 202 -20.66 24.94 24.52
CA ALA A 202 -21.18 24.51 23.23
C ALA A 202 -22.69 24.77 23.12
N LEU A 203 -23.47 24.48 24.15
CA LEU A 203 -24.92 24.74 24.18
C LEU A 203 -25.22 26.23 24.12
N ALA A 204 -24.58 27.03 24.98
CA ALA A 204 -24.81 28.48 25.05
C ALA A 204 -24.41 29.18 23.74
N MET A 205 -23.25 28.83 23.18
CA MET A 205 -22.78 29.37 21.91
C MET A 205 -23.60 28.88 20.72
N THR A 206 -24.13 27.65 20.76
CA THR A 206 -25.06 27.17 19.73
C THR A 206 -26.34 28.00 19.72
N GLY A 207 -26.91 28.27 20.89
CA GLY A 207 -28.07 29.17 21.02
C GLY A 207 -27.80 30.55 20.44
N TYR A 208 -26.65 31.14 20.79
CA TYR A 208 -26.21 32.43 20.26
C TYR A 208 -26.04 32.42 18.73
N VAL A 209 -25.34 31.41 18.17
CA VAL A 209 -25.12 31.26 16.73
C VAL A 209 -26.44 31.10 15.97
N VAL A 210 -27.38 30.30 16.49
CA VAL A 210 -28.70 30.10 15.86
C VAL A 210 -29.48 31.41 15.83
N VAL A 211 -29.57 32.14 16.95
CA VAL A 211 -30.26 33.43 17.00
C VAL A 211 -29.62 34.45 16.06
N GLY A 212 -28.29 34.53 16.04
CA GLY A 212 -27.55 35.41 15.13
C GLY A 212 -27.79 35.07 13.66
N THR A 213 -27.72 33.79 13.30
CA THR A 213 -27.94 33.30 11.93
C THR A 213 -29.38 33.59 11.45
N LEU A 214 -30.39 33.42 12.30
CA LEU A 214 -31.77 33.74 11.97
C LEU A 214 -31.98 35.25 11.74
N HIS A 215 -31.28 36.09 12.51
CA HIS A 215 -31.32 37.54 12.29
C HIS A 215 -30.63 37.93 10.98
N GLU A 216 -29.50 37.30 10.68
CA GLU A 216 -28.74 37.49 9.44
C GLU A 216 -29.55 37.07 8.21
N GLU A 217 -30.23 35.91 8.24
CA GLU A 217 -31.14 35.47 7.15
C GLU A 217 -32.23 36.51 6.87
N ARG A 218 -32.85 37.08 7.91
CA ARG A 218 -33.85 38.15 7.74
C ARG A 218 -33.26 39.42 7.16
N ALA A 219 -32.01 39.76 7.48
CA ALA A 219 -31.31 40.90 6.91
C ALA A 219 -30.95 40.66 5.43
N LEU A 220 -30.46 39.47 5.09
CA LEU A 220 -30.11 39.08 3.73
C LEU A 220 -31.35 38.99 2.83
N LEU A 221 -32.48 38.48 3.34
CA LEU A 221 -33.77 38.49 2.65
C LEU A 221 -34.25 39.92 2.38
N ARG A 222 -34.16 40.84 3.36
CA ARG A 222 -34.50 42.25 3.17
C ARG A 222 -33.60 42.94 2.15
N ARG A 223 -32.32 42.55 2.07
CA ARG A 223 -31.33 43.19 1.20
C ARG A 223 -31.35 42.67 -0.25
N PHE A 224 -31.51 41.36 -0.44
CA PHE A 224 -31.37 40.71 -1.75
C PHE A 224 -32.69 40.15 -2.31
N GLY A 225 -33.80 40.25 -1.56
CA GLY A 225 -35.14 39.89 -1.99
C GLY A 225 -35.26 38.45 -2.53
N ASP A 226 -35.95 38.31 -3.66
CA ASP A 226 -36.24 37.01 -4.28
C ASP A 226 -34.99 36.22 -4.68
N ALA A 227 -33.88 36.90 -5.00
CA ALA A 227 -32.63 36.24 -5.35
C ALA A 227 -32.08 35.42 -4.17
N TYR A 228 -32.19 35.92 -2.95
CA TYR A 228 -31.80 35.18 -1.75
C TYR A 228 -32.84 34.12 -1.38
N ALA A 229 -34.14 34.39 -1.55
CA ALA A 229 -35.19 33.40 -1.30
C ALA A 229 -35.09 32.18 -2.24
N ALA A 230 -34.66 32.37 -3.49
CA ALA A 230 -34.39 31.28 -4.42
C ALA A 230 -33.13 30.48 -4.03
N TYR A 231 -32.08 31.16 -3.58
CA TYR A 231 -30.86 30.53 -3.04
C TYR A 231 -31.13 29.73 -1.75
N ALA A 232 -31.93 30.28 -0.84
CA ALA A 232 -32.27 29.67 0.45
C ALA A 232 -33.12 28.39 0.33
N ARG A 233 -33.85 28.24 -0.78
CA ARG A 233 -34.56 26.98 -1.11
C ARG A 233 -33.65 25.86 -1.58
N LEU A 234 -32.43 26.20 -2.01
CA LEU A 234 -31.52 25.29 -2.69
C LEU A 234 -30.33 24.86 -1.83
N VAL A 235 -29.78 25.75 -1.01
CA VAL A 235 -28.59 25.47 -0.20
C VAL A 235 -28.98 25.48 1.28
N PRO A 236 -28.67 24.45 2.09
CA PRO A 236 -29.08 24.39 3.49
C PRO A 236 -28.41 25.46 4.37
N MET A 237 -29.08 25.82 5.48
CA MET A 237 -28.69 26.96 6.32
C MET A 237 -27.33 26.75 7.01
N VAL A 238 -27.16 25.65 7.74
CA VAL A 238 -26.00 25.40 8.62
C VAL A 238 -25.36 24.03 8.38
N THR A 239 -26.12 23.03 7.94
CA THR A 239 -25.56 21.70 7.62
C THR A 239 -25.11 21.67 6.16
N PRO A 240 -23.82 21.41 5.86
CA PRO A 240 -23.34 21.48 4.48
C PRO A 240 -23.91 20.37 3.63
N ALA A 241 -24.46 20.74 2.47
CA ALA A 241 -24.79 19.81 1.41
C ALA A 241 -23.50 19.14 0.90
N VAL A 242 -23.59 17.87 0.52
CA VAL A 242 -22.44 17.10 0.03
C VAL A 242 -22.02 17.55 -1.39
N ILE A 243 -22.91 18.21 -2.14
CA ILE A 243 -22.73 18.57 -3.56
C ILE A 243 -23.25 20.00 -3.83
N PRO A 244 -22.58 20.82 -4.68
CA PRO A 244 -22.95 22.23 -4.89
C PRO A 244 -24.15 22.39 -5.85
N VAL A 245 -25.11 23.24 -5.47
CA VAL A 245 -26.49 23.21 -6.03
C VAL A 245 -26.70 24.02 -7.32
N LEU A 246 -25.74 24.85 -7.75
CA LEU A 246 -25.91 25.73 -8.91
C LEU A 246 -24.96 25.41 -10.07
N THR A 247 -25.29 24.37 -10.85
CA THR A 247 -24.75 24.18 -12.23
C THR A 247 -25.79 23.50 -13.13
N ARG A 248 -26.78 24.25 -13.62
CA ARG A 248 -27.70 23.79 -14.68
C ARG A 248 -27.08 24.08 -16.06
N TYR A 249 -26.90 23.04 -16.88
CA TYR A 249 -26.58 23.16 -18.30
C TYR A 249 -27.79 22.75 -19.14
N ARG A 250 -28.19 23.56 -20.13
CA ARG A 250 -29.21 23.21 -21.14
C ARG A 250 -28.52 22.71 -22.40
N ALA A 251 -28.72 21.44 -22.74
CA ALA A 251 -28.47 20.91 -24.07
C ALA A 251 -29.80 20.83 -24.84
N ARG A 252 -29.84 21.29 -26.10
CA ARG A 252 -30.98 21.06 -27.01
C ARG A 252 -30.93 19.63 -27.56
N ARG A 253 -32.09 18.99 -27.73
CA ARG A 253 -32.28 17.60 -28.15
C ARG A 253 -32.93 17.46 -29.53
N ARG A 254 -32.66 16.32 -30.18
CA ARG A 254 -33.47 15.69 -31.24
C ARG A 254 -34.31 14.57 -30.59
N PRO A 255 -35.52 14.26 -31.09
CA PRO A 255 -36.37 13.20 -30.56
C PRO A 255 -35.81 11.80 -30.86
N ALA A 256 -36.07 10.85 -29.96
CA ALA A 256 -35.78 9.42 -30.13
C ALA A 256 -36.87 8.75 -30.97
N PRO A 257 -36.55 7.67 -31.72
CA PRO A 257 -37.56 6.91 -32.47
C PRO A 257 -38.57 6.20 -31.54
N PRO A 258 -39.80 5.92 -32.02
CA PRO A 258 -40.83 5.22 -31.23
C PRO A 258 -40.42 3.77 -30.92
N LEU A 259 -40.68 3.33 -29.69
CA LEU A 259 -40.44 1.96 -29.22
C LEU A 259 -41.50 0.99 -29.75
N VAL A 260 -41.09 -0.22 -30.14
CA VAL A 260 -42.01 -1.28 -30.63
C VAL A 260 -42.18 -2.33 -29.54
N VAL A 261 -43.38 -2.42 -28.96
CA VAL A 261 -43.69 -3.43 -27.93
C VAL A 261 -43.93 -4.80 -28.58
N ARG A 262 -43.14 -5.81 -28.21
CA ARG A 262 -43.29 -7.18 -28.71
C ARG A 262 -43.82 -8.05 -27.56
N ARG A 263 -44.82 -8.90 -27.83
CA ARG A 263 -45.31 -9.88 -26.86
C ARG A 263 -44.72 -11.25 -27.18
N PRO A 264 -43.81 -11.78 -26.37
CA PRO A 264 -43.21 -13.07 -26.65
C PRO A 264 -44.15 -14.21 -26.21
N GLU A 265 -44.43 -15.15 -27.11
CA GLU A 265 -45.09 -16.41 -26.76
C GLU A 265 -44.02 -17.47 -26.45
N ILE A 266 -43.45 -17.42 -25.24
CA ILE A 266 -42.44 -18.38 -24.79
C ILE A 266 -43.11 -19.51 -24.01
N ASP A 267 -43.01 -20.73 -24.52
CA ASP A 267 -43.38 -21.95 -23.82
C ASP A 267 -42.21 -22.45 -22.96
N TYR A 268 -42.37 -22.39 -21.63
CA TYR A 268 -41.36 -22.84 -20.66
C TYR A 268 -41.53 -24.31 -20.23
N THR A 269 -42.47 -25.07 -20.82
CA THR A 269 -42.69 -26.49 -20.45
C THR A 269 -41.55 -27.45 -20.85
N PRO A 270 -40.85 -27.31 -22.01
CA PRO A 270 -39.65 -28.08 -22.30
C PRO A 270 -38.40 -27.34 -21.81
N TYR A 271 -38.10 -27.44 -20.51
CA TYR A 271 -37.02 -26.64 -19.91
C TYR A 271 -35.59 -27.11 -20.27
N GLY A 272 -35.43 -28.35 -20.75
CA GLY A 272 -34.12 -28.92 -21.09
C GLY A 272 -33.25 -29.24 -19.85
N PRO A 273 -31.94 -29.52 -20.02
CA PRO A 273 -31.07 -29.95 -18.93
C PRO A 273 -30.72 -28.82 -17.93
N PRO A 274 -30.32 -29.14 -16.68
CA PRO A 274 -29.98 -28.15 -15.63
C PRO A 274 -28.86 -27.16 -15.97
N VAL A 275 -28.04 -27.47 -16.97
CA VAL A 275 -27.02 -26.60 -17.53
C VAL A 275 -27.42 -26.34 -18.98
N TRP A 276 -27.95 -25.15 -19.24
CA TRP A 276 -28.64 -24.85 -20.50
C TRP A 276 -27.86 -23.90 -21.41
N TYR A 277 -26.89 -23.17 -20.88
CA TYR A 277 -26.03 -22.29 -21.67
C TYR A 277 -24.78 -23.05 -22.15
N ALA A 278 -24.82 -23.67 -23.33
CA ALA A 278 -23.65 -24.27 -24.01
C ALA A 278 -22.71 -25.10 -23.10
N ASP A 279 -23.26 -25.89 -22.17
CA ASP A 279 -22.55 -26.63 -21.10
C ASP A 279 -21.69 -25.77 -20.14
N ASN A 280 -21.82 -24.45 -20.19
CA ASN A 280 -21.17 -23.50 -19.29
C ASN A 280 -22.02 -23.26 -18.05
N VAL A 281 -21.61 -23.95 -16.98
CA VAL A 281 -22.25 -23.90 -15.66
C VAL A 281 -22.24 -22.50 -15.05
N VAL A 282 -21.21 -21.68 -15.33
CA VAL A 282 -21.10 -20.33 -14.78
C VAL A 282 -21.97 -19.34 -15.53
N ALA A 283 -22.00 -19.41 -16.86
CA ALA A 283 -22.90 -18.58 -17.65
C ALA A 283 -24.36 -18.89 -17.30
N THR A 284 -24.68 -20.18 -17.13
CA THR A 284 -25.99 -20.63 -16.62
C THR A 284 -26.29 -20.02 -15.25
N ALA A 285 -25.36 -20.10 -14.29
CA ALA A 285 -25.57 -19.54 -12.94
C ALA A 285 -25.68 -18.01 -12.91
N LEU A 286 -24.93 -17.32 -13.77
CA LEU A 286 -24.95 -15.86 -13.92
C LEU A 286 -26.29 -15.39 -14.52
N MET A 287 -26.72 -16.01 -15.61
CA MET A 287 -28.01 -15.72 -16.25
C MET A 287 -29.17 -16.06 -15.30
N THR A 288 -29.12 -17.18 -14.58
CA THR A 288 -30.14 -17.50 -13.57
C THR A 288 -30.18 -16.46 -12.44
N ALA A 289 -29.01 -15.97 -11.99
CA ALA A 289 -28.95 -14.90 -11.00
C ALA A 289 -29.50 -13.56 -11.51
N TYR A 290 -29.31 -13.25 -12.80
CA TYR A 290 -29.91 -12.08 -13.44
C TYR A 290 -31.42 -12.20 -13.53
N SER A 291 -31.95 -13.34 -13.97
CA SER A 291 -33.40 -13.59 -13.98
C SER A 291 -34.04 -13.44 -12.59
N ALA A 292 -33.29 -13.76 -11.51
CA ALA A 292 -33.74 -13.55 -10.13
C ALA A 292 -33.67 -12.09 -9.65
N LEU A 293 -32.78 -11.29 -10.24
CA LEU A 293 -32.52 -9.90 -9.87
C LEU A 293 -33.41 -8.91 -10.64
N PHE A 294 -33.60 -9.15 -11.95
CA PHE A 294 -34.31 -8.28 -12.89
C PHE A 294 -35.72 -7.88 -12.45
N PRO A 295 -36.65 -8.80 -12.07
CA PRO A 295 -38.01 -8.42 -11.73
C PRO A 295 -38.11 -7.39 -10.60
N THR A 296 -37.17 -7.44 -9.63
CA THR A 296 -37.16 -6.48 -8.51
C THR A 296 -36.61 -5.11 -8.94
N LEU A 297 -35.59 -5.09 -9.80
CA LEU A 297 -34.98 -3.86 -10.28
C LEU A 297 -35.84 -3.14 -11.32
N GLU A 298 -36.40 -3.85 -12.28
CA GLU A 298 -37.27 -3.34 -13.35
C GLU A 298 -38.53 -2.70 -12.75
N ARG A 299 -39.16 -3.36 -11.76
CA ARG A 299 -40.29 -2.78 -11.00
C ARG A 299 -39.91 -1.52 -10.24
N LEU A 300 -38.73 -1.49 -9.62
CA LEU A 300 -38.25 -0.31 -8.92
C LEU A 300 -37.98 0.85 -9.88
N MET A 301 -37.37 0.57 -11.03
CA MET A 301 -37.08 1.56 -12.06
C MET A 301 -38.38 2.11 -12.66
N ALA A 302 -39.34 1.24 -12.98
CA ALA A 302 -40.66 1.63 -13.46
C ALA A 302 -41.41 2.52 -12.46
N ASP A 303 -41.36 2.20 -11.15
CA ASP A 303 -41.94 3.04 -10.10
C ASP A 303 -41.33 4.45 -10.05
N GLU A 304 -40.01 4.56 -10.24
CA GLU A 304 -39.28 5.82 -10.21
C GLU A 304 -39.50 6.65 -11.49
N LEU A 305 -39.59 6.00 -12.65
CA LEU A 305 -39.93 6.64 -13.92
C LEU A 305 -41.38 7.14 -13.95
N ARG A 306 -42.35 6.37 -13.41
CA ARG A 306 -43.74 6.82 -13.24
C ARG A 306 -43.84 8.06 -12.35
N GLN A 307 -43.08 8.09 -11.26
CA GLN A 307 -43.07 9.23 -10.34
C GLN A 307 -42.43 10.49 -10.95
N THR A 308 -41.52 10.34 -11.90
CA THR A 308 -40.87 11.48 -12.59
C THR A 308 -41.63 11.93 -13.84
N GLN A 309 -42.59 11.15 -14.32
CA GLN A 309 -43.37 11.44 -15.51
C GLN A 309 -44.12 12.79 -15.46
N PRO A 310 -44.76 13.20 -14.36
CA PRO A 310 -45.45 14.51 -14.29
C PRO A 310 -44.50 15.71 -14.45
N ASP A 311 -43.21 15.53 -14.17
CA ASP A 311 -42.18 16.57 -14.27
C ASP A 311 -41.62 16.72 -15.69
N LEU A 312 -41.97 15.81 -16.61
CA LEU A 312 -41.55 15.85 -18.01
C LEU A 312 -42.41 16.85 -18.78
N ARG A 313 -41.74 17.85 -19.37
CA ARG A 313 -42.37 18.93 -20.16
C ARG A 313 -42.45 18.57 -21.65
N ASP A 314 -41.75 17.53 -22.05
CA ASP A 314 -41.72 17.03 -23.42
C ASP A 314 -42.75 15.88 -23.55
N PRO A 315 -43.83 16.07 -24.31
CA PRO A 315 -44.91 15.09 -24.44
C PRO A 315 -44.49 13.82 -25.20
N GLU A 316 -43.49 13.90 -26.08
CA GLU A 316 -42.94 12.72 -26.77
C GLU A 316 -42.09 11.90 -25.80
N LEU A 317 -41.23 12.55 -25.01
CA LEU A 317 -40.46 11.87 -23.96
C LEU A 317 -41.36 11.25 -22.89
N ALA A 318 -42.45 11.95 -22.51
CA ALA A 318 -43.42 11.40 -21.56
C ALA A 318 -44.20 10.20 -22.11
N ARG A 319 -44.34 10.08 -23.44
CA ARG A 319 -44.90 8.90 -24.11
C ARG A 319 -43.88 7.75 -24.14
N ALA A 320 -42.63 8.04 -24.54
CA ALA A 320 -41.54 7.06 -24.53
C ALA A 320 -41.32 6.44 -23.13
N VAL A 321 -41.46 7.23 -22.06
CA VAL A 321 -41.40 6.73 -20.67
C VAL A 321 -42.57 5.79 -20.34
N ARG A 322 -43.79 6.00 -20.88
CA ARG A 322 -44.91 5.05 -20.68
C ARG A 322 -44.64 3.73 -21.36
N ASP A 323 -44.15 3.79 -22.59
CA ASP A 323 -43.89 2.61 -23.41
C ASP A 323 -42.76 1.78 -22.77
N PHE A 324 -41.69 2.45 -22.31
CA PHE A 324 -40.61 1.87 -21.52
C PHE A 324 -41.14 1.15 -20.27
N VAL A 325 -41.94 1.85 -19.44
CA VAL A 325 -42.55 1.28 -18.22
C VAL A 325 -43.44 0.07 -18.52
N GLY A 326 -44.07 0.02 -19.69
CA GLY A 326 -44.86 -1.13 -20.14
C GLY A 326 -44.00 -2.34 -20.50
N GLN A 327 -42.85 -2.13 -21.14
CA GLN A 327 -41.91 -3.19 -21.52
C GLN A 327 -41.21 -3.79 -20.29
N GLU A 328 -40.72 -2.95 -19.37
CA GLU A 328 -40.12 -3.37 -18.09
C GLU A 328 -41.05 -4.27 -17.26
N ALA A 329 -42.35 -3.97 -17.26
CA ALA A 329 -43.34 -4.79 -16.57
C ALA A 329 -43.52 -6.17 -17.23
N MET A 330 -43.34 -6.25 -18.56
CA MET A 330 -43.36 -7.51 -19.31
C MET A 330 -42.08 -8.32 -19.09
N HIS A 331 -40.91 -7.68 -19.07
CA HIS A 331 -39.62 -8.32 -18.72
C HIS A 331 -39.70 -8.97 -17.33
N ALA A 332 -40.19 -8.23 -16.34
CA ALA A 332 -40.33 -8.70 -14.98
C ALA A 332 -41.29 -9.90 -14.88
N HIS A 333 -42.36 -9.90 -15.69
CA HIS A 333 -43.34 -10.98 -15.73
C HIS A 333 -42.76 -12.26 -16.34
N GLU A 334 -42.08 -12.15 -17.48
CA GLU A 334 -41.48 -13.29 -18.18
C GLU A 334 -40.29 -13.89 -17.40
N HIS A 335 -39.46 -13.06 -16.77
CA HIS A 335 -38.43 -13.55 -15.84
C HIS A 335 -39.02 -14.28 -14.63
N ALA A 336 -40.15 -13.81 -14.09
CA ALA A 336 -40.84 -14.52 -13.01
C ALA A 336 -41.40 -15.89 -13.45
N ARG A 337 -41.98 -15.98 -14.66
CA ARG A 337 -42.42 -17.26 -15.26
C ARG A 337 -41.25 -18.22 -15.47
N SER A 338 -40.11 -17.71 -15.94
CA SER A 338 -38.85 -18.45 -16.08
C SER A 338 -38.34 -19.03 -14.75
N LEU A 339 -38.38 -18.26 -13.65
CA LEU A 339 -37.95 -18.70 -12.32
C LEU A 339 -38.86 -19.77 -11.72
N ALA A 340 -40.18 -19.65 -11.94
CA ALA A 340 -41.15 -20.65 -11.49
C ALA A 340 -40.85 -22.01 -12.14
N ALA A 341 -40.52 -22.02 -13.43
CA ALA A 341 -40.13 -23.22 -14.14
C ALA A 341 -38.73 -23.77 -13.71
N LEU A 342 -37.76 -22.91 -13.35
CA LEU A 342 -36.46 -23.35 -12.74
C LEU A 342 -36.63 -24.06 -11.40
N THR A 343 -37.62 -23.62 -10.62
CA THR A 343 -37.93 -24.22 -9.32
C THR A 343 -38.40 -25.67 -9.51
N GLY A 344 -39.13 -25.95 -10.59
CA GLY A 344 -39.54 -27.30 -10.99
C GLY A 344 -38.36 -28.25 -11.32
N LEU A 345 -37.19 -27.71 -11.65
CA LEU A 345 -35.95 -28.47 -11.91
C LEU A 345 -35.05 -28.65 -10.67
N GLY A 346 -35.50 -28.23 -9.48
CA GLY A 346 -34.79 -28.44 -8.22
C GLY A 346 -33.82 -27.32 -7.82
N PHE A 347 -33.75 -26.20 -8.56
CA PHE A 347 -33.00 -25.01 -8.11
C PHE A 347 -33.78 -24.25 -7.03
N ARG A 348 -33.09 -23.87 -5.93
CA ARG A 348 -33.64 -23.00 -4.88
C ARG A 348 -33.44 -21.53 -5.25
N VAL A 349 -34.21 -21.06 -6.23
CA VAL A 349 -34.20 -19.66 -6.70
C VAL A 349 -35.10 -18.73 -5.89
N GLU A 350 -36.19 -19.26 -5.31
CA GLU A 350 -37.17 -18.50 -4.52
C GLU A 350 -36.57 -17.76 -3.31
N PRO A 351 -35.65 -18.36 -2.51
CA PRO A 351 -34.99 -17.64 -1.42
C PRO A 351 -34.04 -16.54 -1.91
N LEU A 352 -33.41 -16.74 -3.06
CA LEU A 352 -32.51 -15.76 -3.67
C LEU A 352 -33.29 -14.54 -4.19
N ALA A 353 -34.41 -14.77 -4.87
CA ALA A 353 -35.31 -13.70 -5.32
C ALA A 353 -35.86 -12.89 -4.13
N ARG A 354 -36.31 -13.57 -3.06
CA ARG A 354 -36.74 -12.92 -1.80
C ARG A 354 -35.62 -12.12 -1.12
N TRP A 355 -34.38 -12.61 -1.17
CA TRP A 355 -33.23 -11.89 -0.64
C TRP A 355 -32.97 -10.60 -1.43
N PHE A 356 -33.01 -10.66 -2.78
CA PHE A 356 -32.88 -9.46 -3.62
C PHE A 356 -34.01 -8.46 -3.37
N GLU A 357 -35.25 -8.93 -3.22
CA GLU A 357 -36.40 -8.08 -2.87
C GLU A 357 -36.19 -7.39 -1.51
N THR A 358 -35.73 -8.14 -0.52
CA THR A 358 -35.46 -7.63 0.84
C THR A 358 -34.31 -6.62 0.83
N ALA A 359 -33.19 -6.94 0.17
CA ALA A 359 -32.05 -6.04 0.03
C ALA A 359 -32.45 -4.74 -0.70
N THR A 360 -33.26 -4.85 -1.75
CA THR A 360 -33.76 -3.68 -2.48
C THR A 360 -34.71 -2.84 -1.62
N ARG A 361 -35.60 -3.48 -0.84
CA ARG A 361 -36.57 -2.79 0.04
C ARG A 361 -35.92 -2.09 1.22
N TRP A 362 -34.90 -2.68 1.85
CA TRP A 362 -34.28 -2.16 3.08
C TRP A 362 -32.98 -1.40 2.87
N VAL A 363 -32.30 -1.59 1.73
CA VAL A 363 -31.03 -0.90 1.44
C VAL A 363 -31.20 0.08 0.29
N LEU A 364 -31.59 -0.40 -0.90
CA LEU A 364 -31.59 0.42 -2.10
C LEU A 364 -32.70 1.49 -2.09
N ARG A 365 -33.94 1.13 -1.74
CA ARG A 365 -35.07 2.07 -1.64
C ARG A 365 -34.83 3.17 -0.59
N PRO A 366 -34.41 2.88 0.66
CA PRO A 366 -34.13 3.91 1.65
C PRO A 366 -32.95 4.79 1.26
N LEU A 367 -31.90 4.22 0.67
CA LEU A 367 -30.77 4.98 0.13
C LEU A 367 -31.22 5.95 -0.98
N ILE A 368 -32.03 5.47 -1.93
CA ILE A 368 -32.60 6.32 -2.98
C ILE A 368 -33.46 7.44 -2.37
N ARG A 369 -34.36 7.11 -1.44
CA ARG A 369 -35.32 8.05 -0.86
C ARG A 369 -34.72 9.06 0.10
N HIS A 370 -33.74 8.68 0.92
CA HIS A 370 -33.20 9.51 2.00
C HIS A 370 -31.80 10.04 1.73
N VAL A 371 -31.07 9.46 0.77
CA VAL A 371 -29.71 9.90 0.43
C VAL A 371 -29.64 10.45 -0.98
N ALA A 372 -30.25 9.81 -1.99
CA ALA A 372 -30.18 10.33 -3.36
C ALA A 372 -31.17 11.49 -3.62
N ARG A 373 -32.45 11.34 -3.26
CA ARG A 373 -33.52 12.32 -3.51
C ARG A 373 -33.38 13.68 -2.80
N PRO A 374 -32.92 13.76 -1.54
CA PRO A 374 -32.75 15.07 -0.88
C PRO A 374 -31.53 15.83 -1.40
N THR A 375 -30.53 15.09 -1.88
CA THR A 375 -29.23 15.62 -2.31
C THR A 375 -29.22 16.04 -3.79
N CYS A 376 -30.10 15.45 -4.60
CA CYS A 376 -30.35 15.77 -6.00
C CYS A 376 -31.86 15.57 -6.26
N ALA A 377 -32.55 16.50 -6.94
CA ALA A 377 -33.98 16.38 -7.29
C ALA A 377 -34.33 15.00 -7.90
N ALA A 378 -35.62 14.65 -8.05
CA ALA A 378 -36.14 13.33 -8.49
C ALA A 378 -35.33 12.57 -9.58
N ALA A 379 -34.58 13.29 -10.41
CA ALA A 379 -33.52 12.80 -11.30
C ALA A 379 -32.40 11.92 -10.68
N GLY A 380 -32.10 12.03 -9.38
CA GLY A 380 -30.99 11.31 -8.73
C GLY A 380 -31.17 9.78 -8.75
N SER A 381 -32.40 9.30 -8.58
CA SER A 381 -32.72 7.87 -8.69
C SER A 381 -32.57 7.38 -10.14
N ILE A 382 -33.06 8.17 -11.10
CA ILE A 382 -32.93 7.88 -12.55
C ILE A 382 -31.46 7.77 -12.97
N ALA A 383 -30.54 8.50 -12.32
CA ALA A 383 -29.12 8.47 -12.65
C ALA A 383 -28.44 7.16 -12.23
N ILE A 384 -28.94 6.53 -11.17
CA ILE A 384 -28.51 5.20 -10.72
C ILE A 384 -29.00 4.15 -11.73
N PHE A 385 -30.27 4.25 -12.16
CA PHE A 385 -30.84 3.32 -13.14
C PHE A 385 -30.18 3.43 -14.51
N ALA A 386 -29.80 4.62 -14.98
CA ALA A 386 -29.01 4.75 -16.21
C ALA A 386 -27.69 3.96 -16.20
N GLY A 387 -27.09 3.73 -15.01
CA GLY A 387 -25.92 2.87 -14.86
C GLY A 387 -26.24 1.38 -14.95
N VAL A 388 -27.45 0.99 -14.58
CA VAL A 388 -27.99 -0.37 -14.72
C VAL A 388 -28.38 -0.63 -16.16
N GLU A 389 -29.19 0.25 -16.77
CA GLU A 389 -29.58 0.25 -18.19
C GLU A 389 -28.39 0.15 -19.15
N HIS A 390 -27.31 0.87 -18.84
CA HIS A 390 -26.13 0.80 -19.67
C HIS A 390 -25.45 -0.58 -19.58
N TRP A 391 -25.44 -1.16 -18.39
CA TRP A 391 -24.87 -2.48 -18.17
C TRP A 391 -25.66 -3.56 -18.89
N THR A 392 -26.98 -3.56 -18.74
CA THR A 392 -27.92 -4.48 -19.39
C THR A 392 -27.84 -4.34 -20.91
N ALA A 393 -27.85 -3.12 -21.47
CA ALA A 393 -27.63 -2.92 -22.91
C ALA A 393 -26.27 -3.42 -23.42
N THR A 394 -25.20 -3.27 -22.63
CA THR A 394 -23.87 -3.82 -22.98
C THR A 394 -23.90 -5.35 -22.99
N MET A 395 -24.64 -5.97 -22.07
CA MET A 395 -24.87 -7.41 -22.08
C MET A 395 -25.73 -7.85 -23.26
N SER A 396 -26.73 -7.06 -23.63
CA SER A 396 -27.59 -7.31 -24.79
C SER A 396 -26.81 -7.39 -26.10
N GLU A 397 -25.82 -6.51 -26.31
CA GLU A 397 -24.92 -6.60 -27.48
C GLU A 397 -24.12 -7.90 -27.50
N VAL A 398 -23.67 -8.36 -26.33
CA VAL A 398 -22.96 -9.64 -26.19
C VAL A 398 -23.89 -10.81 -26.47
N VAL A 399 -25.11 -10.79 -25.92
CA VAL A 399 -26.11 -11.85 -26.07
C VAL A 399 -26.53 -11.99 -27.53
N LEU A 400 -26.85 -10.89 -28.22
CA LEU A 400 -27.23 -10.90 -29.65
C LEU A 400 -26.06 -11.24 -30.59
N GLY A 401 -24.82 -11.05 -30.13
CA GLY A 401 -23.61 -11.42 -30.89
C GLY A 401 -23.25 -12.90 -30.83
N GLN A 402 -23.86 -13.69 -29.94
CA GLN A 402 -23.66 -15.14 -29.87
C GLN A 402 -24.67 -15.86 -30.78
N ARG A 403 -24.26 -16.92 -31.48
CA ARG A 403 -25.18 -17.84 -32.19
C ARG A 403 -25.39 -19.08 -31.33
N TYR A 404 -26.62 -19.31 -30.86
CA TYR A 404 -26.98 -20.58 -30.21
C TYR A 404 -27.25 -21.69 -31.25
N PRO A 405 -27.15 -22.98 -30.87
CA PRO A 405 -27.51 -24.10 -31.74
C PRO A 405 -28.98 -24.05 -32.17
N ASP A 406 -29.34 -24.69 -33.30
CA ASP A 406 -30.69 -24.71 -33.89
C ASP A 406 -31.79 -25.41 -33.05
N VAL A 407 -31.51 -25.73 -31.78
CA VAL A 407 -32.45 -26.36 -30.85
C VAL A 407 -33.12 -25.28 -30.01
N TYR A 408 -34.45 -25.19 -30.09
CA TYR A 408 -35.24 -24.23 -29.32
C TYR A 408 -34.99 -24.39 -27.81
N ASN A 409 -34.60 -23.29 -27.15
CA ASN A 409 -34.43 -23.20 -25.71
C ASN A 409 -35.22 -21.99 -25.20
N PRO A 410 -36.23 -22.18 -24.32
CA PRO A 410 -37.11 -21.08 -23.89
C PRO A 410 -36.37 -19.99 -23.11
N ILE A 411 -35.22 -20.29 -22.51
CA ILE A 411 -34.40 -19.31 -21.79
C ILE A 411 -33.51 -18.51 -22.73
N ALA A 412 -32.98 -19.14 -23.78
CA ALA A 412 -32.31 -18.40 -24.85
C ALA A 412 -33.30 -17.45 -25.56
N ALA A 413 -34.54 -17.91 -25.80
CA ALA A 413 -35.60 -17.08 -26.38
C ALA A 413 -35.94 -15.86 -25.49
N LEU A 414 -36.08 -16.07 -24.17
CA LEU A 414 -36.27 -15.00 -23.19
C LEU A 414 -35.14 -13.96 -23.25
N TYR A 415 -33.89 -14.41 -23.20
CA TYR A 415 -32.73 -13.52 -23.21
C TYR A 415 -32.53 -12.80 -24.54
N TYR A 416 -32.87 -13.41 -25.68
CA TYR A 416 -32.82 -12.73 -26.97
C TYR A 416 -33.90 -11.66 -27.14
N TRP A 417 -35.13 -11.98 -26.72
CA TRP A 417 -36.22 -11.00 -26.75
C TRP A 417 -35.92 -9.84 -25.82
N HIS A 418 -35.54 -10.11 -24.57
CA HIS A 418 -35.16 -9.08 -23.62
C HIS A 418 -33.96 -8.27 -24.14
N ALA A 419 -32.90 -8.91 -24.64
CA ALA A 419 -31.75 -8.20 -25.19
C ALA A 419 -32.10 -7.29 -26.38
N ALA A 420 -33.02 -7.71 -27.24
CA ALA A 420 -33.47 -6.90 -28.37
C ALA A 420 -34.25 -5.66 -27.91
N GLU A 421 -35.11 -5.77 -26.90
CA GLU A 421 -35.86 -4.63 -26.35
C GLU A 421 -34.96 -3.70 -25.52
N GLU A 422 -34.03 -4.24 -24.73
CA GLU A 422 -33.10 -3.50 -23.88
C GLU A 422 -32.15 -2.58 -24.68
N LEU A 423 -31.82 -2.95 -25.93
CA LEU A 423 -31.02 -2.10 -26.82
C LEU A 423 -31.78 -0.87 -27.32
N GLU A 424 -33.11 -0.95 -27.39
CA GLU A 424 -33.99 0.17 -27.75
C GLU A 424 -34.19 1.12 -26.54
N HIS A 425 -34.12 0.58 -25.31
CA HIS A 425 -34.33 1.24 -24.01
C HIS A 425 -33.26 2.25 -23.59
N LYS A 426 -31.98 1.98 -23.90
CA LYS A 426 -30.80 2.78 -23.49
C LYS A 426 -30.92 4.29 -23.75
N SER A 427 -31.68 4.69 -24.77
CA SER A 427 -31.88 6.10 -25.12
C SER A 427 -32.84 6.83 -24.16
N VAL A 428 -33.89 6.19 -23.65
CA VAL A 428 -34.99 6.85 -22.92
C VAL A 428 -34.55 7.34 -21.54
N VAL A 429 -33.81 6.53 -20.77
CA VAL A 429 -33.36 6.93 -19.42
C VAL A 429 -32.27 8.02 -19.50
N ALA A 430 -31.38 7.94 -20.48
CA ALA A 430 -30.43 9.02 -20.79
C ALA A 430 -31.16 10.32 -21.19
N ASP A 431 -32.32 10.16 -21.81
CA ASP A 431 -33.18 11.24 -22.27
C ASP A 431 -33.89 11.97 -21.16
N VAL A 432 -34.47 11.21 -20.23
CA VAL A 432 -35.03 11.70 -18.97
C VAL A 432 -33.96 12.43 -18.15
N LEU A 433 -32.75 11.87 -18.01
CA LEU A 433 -31.66 12.52 -17.24
C LEU A 433 -31.20 13.85 -17.81
N ALA A 434 -31.16 13.95 -19.14
CA ALA A 434 -30.82 15.19 -19.81
C ALA A 434 -31.94 16.23 -19.67
N HIS A 435 -33.21 15.80 -19.73
CA HIS A 435 -34.38 16.68 -19.53
C HIS A 435 -34.46 17.22 -18.09
N LEU A 436 -34.14 16.40 -17.09
CA LEU A 436 -34.16 16.78 -15.68
C LEU A 436 -32.96 17.66 -15.26
N GLY A 437 -31.96 17.84 -16.14
CA GLY A 437 -30.93 18.88 -15.99
C GLY A 437 -29.85 18.62 -14.93
N LEU A 438 -29.53 17.35 -14.62
CA LEU A 438 -28.49 16.98 -13.65
C LEU A 438 -27.08 17.41 -14.08
N SER A 439 -26.21 17.72 -13.13
CA SER A 439 -24.81 18.02 -13.45
C SER A 439 -24.07 16.77 -13.94
N TYR A 440 -23.16 16.95 -14.90
CA TYR A 440 -22.41 15.86 -15.51
C TYR A 440 -21.61 15.00 -14.48
N PRO A 441 -20.96 15.59 -13.45
CA PRO A 441 -20.26 14.81 -12.43
C PRO A 441 -21.19 13.97 -11.55
N VAL A 442 -22.40 14.47 -11.24
CA VAL A 442 -23.41 13.73 -10.46
C VAL A 442 -23.92 12.54 -11.25
N ARG A 443 -24.17 12.74 -12.55
CA ARG A 443 -24.55 11.64 -13.45
C ARG A 443 -23.49 10.54 -13.44
N ILE A 444 -22.20 10.88 -13.55
CA ILE A 444 -21.11 9.89 -13.50
C ILE A 444 -21.04 9.18 -12.15
N ALA A 445 -21.13 9.92 -11.04
CA ALA A 445 -21.01 9.34 -9.71
C ALA A 445 -22.15 8.36 -9.40
N MET A 446 -23.39 8.74 -9.72
CA MET A 446 -24.57 7.90 -9.52
C MET A 446 -24.62 6.72 -10.50
N PHE A 447 -24.19 6.93 -11.74
CA PHE A 447 -24.00 5.87 -12.72
C PHE A 447 -22.97 4.85 -12.22
N ALA A 448 -21.79 5.29 -11.78
CA ALA A 448 -20.75 4.41 -11.25
C ALA A 448 -21.22 3.65 -10.01
N PHE A 449 -21.97 4.31 -9.13
CA PHE A 449 -22.59 3.66 -7.97
C PHE A 449 -23.60 2.58 -8.40
N GLY A 450 -24.51 2.89 -9.33
CA GLY A 450 -25.51 1.95 -9.85
C GLY A 450 -24.87 0.73 -10.50
N THR A 451 -23.87 0.94 -11.37
CA THR A 451 -23.12 -0.15 -12.01
C THR A 451 -22.38 -1.03 -10.98
N LEU A 452 -21.77 -0.43 -9.95
CA LEU A 452 -21.09 -1.18 -8.89
C LEU A 452 -22.05 -1.98 -8.01
N ALA A 453 -23.18 -1.40 -7.63
CA ALA A 453 -24.20 -2.06 -6.83
C ALA A 453 -24.81 -3.25 -7.59
N PHE A 454 -25.16 -3.05 -8.87
CA PHE A 454 -25.66 -4.09 -9.76
C PHE A 454 -24.64 -5.22 -9.93
N GLY A 455 -23.36 -4.88 -10.20
CA GLY A 455 -22.29 -5.87 -10.32
C GLY A 455 -22.05 -6.67 -9.04
N LEU A 456 -22.17 -6.06 -7.86
CA LEU A 456 -22.00 -6.78 -6.59
C LEU A 456 -23.15 -7.75 -6.31
N LEU A 457 -24.39 -7.30 -6.47
CA LEU A 457 -25.60 -8.13 -6.31
C LEU A 457 -25.58 -9.33 -7.27
N SER A 458 -25.16 -9.08 -8.50
CA SER A 458 -24.92 -10.09 -9.55
C SER A 458 -23.93 -11.17 -9.14
N VAL A 459 -22.77 -10.78 -8.58
CA VAL A 459 -21.74 -11.73 -8.11
C VAL A 459 -22.29 -12.61 -6.99
N VAL A 460 -22.94 -11.99 -6.00
CA VAL A 460 -23.52 -12.73 -4.85
C VAL A 460 -24.57 -13.72 -5.34
N GLY A 461 -25.49 -13.30 -6.22
CA GLY A 461 -26.49 -14.20 -6.78
C GLY A 461 -25.89 -15.36 -7.56
N THR A 462 -24.88 -15.08 -8.40
CA THR A 462 -24.20 -16.11 -9.19
C THR A 462 -23.53 -17.15 -8.29
N LEU A 463 -22.89 -16.72 -7.21
CA LEU A 463 -22.27 -17.61 -6.22
C LEU A 463 -23.31 -18.50 -5.53
N VAL A 464 -24.47 -17.95 -5.17
CA VAL A 464 -25.57 -18.70 -4.55
C VAL A 464 -26.13 -19.78 -5.49
N ILE A 465 -26.25 -19.50 -6.79
CA ILE A 465 -26.69 -20.50 -7.78
C ILE A 465 -25.63 -21.56 -8.04
N LEU A 466 -24.34 -21.17 -8.14
CA LEU A 466 -23.23 -22.12 -8.34
C LEU A 466 -23.14 -23.15 -7.21
N LEU A 467 -23.43 -22.75 -5.97
CA LEU A 467 -23.42 -23.65 -4.80
C LEU A 467 -24.52 -24.71 -4.82
N GLN A 468 -25.53 -24.56 -5.68
CA GLN A 468 -26.68 -25.46 -5.78
C GLN A 468 -26.55 -26.52 -6.88
N ILE A 469 -25.54 -26.43 -7.75
CA ILE A 469 -25.38 -27.33 -8.90
C ILE A 469 -24.59 -28.59 -8.46
N PRO A 470 -25.21 -29.80 -8.48
CA PRO A 470 -24.59 -31.01 -7.90
C PRO A 470 -23.27 -31.44 -8.56
N ARG A 471 -23.13 -31.24 -9.88
CA ARG A 471 -21.89 -31.53 -10.64
C ARG A 471 -20.66 -30.75 -10.14
N LEU A 472 -20.85 -29.71 -9.33
CA LEU A 472 -19.79 -28.86 -8.79
C LEU A 472 -19.34 -29.25 -7.36
N GLN A 473 -19.93 -30.27 -6.72
CA GLN A 473 -19.54 -30.66 -5.35
C GLN A 473 -18.26 -31.53 -5.27
N GLY A 474 -17.60 -31.80 -6.40
CA GLY A 474 -16.31 -32.53 -6.50
C GLY A 474 -15.06 -31.64 -6.53
N ARG A 475 -13.87 -32.27 -6.41
CA ARG A 475 -12.52 -31.64 -6.22
C ARG A 475 -12.07 -30.57 -7.26
N GLY A 476 -12.87 -30.20 -8.25
CA GLY A 476 -12.61 -29.14 -9.23
C GLY A 476 -13.40 -27.82 -9.06
N ALA A 477 -14.24 -27.70 -8.02
CA ALA A 477 -15.21 -26.60 -7.86
C ALA A 477 -14.66 -25.16 -7.90
N LEU A 478 -13.38 -24.93 -7.53
CA LEU A 478 -12.88 -23.56 -7.32
C LEU A 478 -12.41 -22.82 -8.57
N GLY A 479 -12.09 -23.52 -9.66
CA GLY A 479 -11.78 -22.86 -10.93
C GLY A 479 -12.98 -22.08 -11.49
N TRP A 480 -14.19 -22.52 -11.12
CA TRP A 480 -15.45 -21.95 -11.57
C TRP A 480 -15.93 -20.76 -10.72
N LEU A 481 -15.45 -20.62 -9.48
CA LEU A 481 -15.67 -19.43 -8.63
C LEU A 481 -14.89 -18.18 -9.11
N VAL A 482 -13.87 -18.39 -9.95
CA VAL A 482 -13.02 -17.34 -10.54
C VAL A 482 -13.72 -16.61 -11.70
N TYR A 483 -14.62 -17.30 -12.39
CA TYR A 483 -15.22 -16.82 -13.64
C TYR A 483 -16.31 -15.75 -13.45
N PRO A 484 -17.21 -15.77 -12.43
CA PRO A 484 -18.18 -14.68 -12.18
C PRO A 484 -17.49 -13.35 -11.89
N VAL A 485 -16.42 -13.40 -11.09
CA VAL A 485 -15.61 -12.21 -10.77
C VAL A 485 -14.92 -11.68 -12.02
N ARG A 486 -14.41 -12.58 -12.89
CA ARG A 486 -13.82 -12.22 -14.17
C ARG A 486 -14.83 -11.67 -15.18
N VAL A 487 -16.03 -12.23 -15.29
CA VAL A 487 -17.07 -11.75 -16.23
C VAL A 487 -17.62 -10.40 -15.80
N VAL A 488 -17.85 -10.20 -14.50
CA VAL A 488 -18.24 -8.89 -13.96
C VAL A 488 -17.07 -7.90 -14.05
N TRP A 489 -15.83 -8.33 -13.83
CA TRP A 489 -14.65 -7.50 -14.05
C TRP A 489 -14.48 -7.11 -15.52
N ASP A 490 -14.58 -8.08 -16.43
CA ASP A 490 -14.47 -7.87 -17.86
C ASP A 490 -15.64 -7.03 -18.37
N GLY A 491 -16.84 -7.08 -17.79
CA GLY A 491 -17.96 -6.19 -18.08
C GLY A 491 -17.75 -4.75 -17.55
N ILE A 492 -17.24 -4.59 -16.33
CA ILE A 492 -16.87 -3.28 -15.75
C ILE A 492 -15.73 -2.66 -16.57
N VAL A 493 -14.73 -3.46 -16.95
CA VAL A 493 -13.60 -3.04 -17.75
C VAL A 493 -13.98 -2.87 -19.23
N PHE A 494 -14.83 -3.70 -19.83
CA PHE A 494 -15.32 -3.51 -21.21
C PHE A 494 -16.15 -2.23 -21.33
N GLY A 495 -17.10 -2.02 -20.40
CA GLY A 495 -17.97 -0.84 -20.38
C GLY A 495 -17.21 0.45 -20.08
N LEU A 496 -16.14 0.40 -19.28
CA LEU A 496 -15.31 1.57 -18.99
C LEU A 496 -14.14 1.80 -19.98
N VAL A 497 -13.60 0.76 -20.61
CA VAL A 497 -12.30 0.80 -21.32
C VAL A 497 -12.38 0.42 -22.81
N ARG A 498 -13.25 -0.51 -23.24
CA ARG A 498 -13.15 -1.10 -24.60
C ARG A 498 -14.17 -0.56 -25.60
N GLU A 499 -15.37 -0.21 -25.19
CA GLU A 499 -16.21 0.66 -26.01
C GLU A 499 -15.69 2.10 -25.91
N LYS A 500 -15.59 2.78 -27.04
CA LYS A 500 -15.23 4.21 -27.14
C LYS A 500 -16.29 5.14 -26.50
N MET A 501 -17.04 4.67 -25.50
CA MET A 501 -18.22 5.32 -24.95
C MET A 501 -17.91 6.38 -23.89
N THR A 502 -16.77 6.27 -23.18
CA THR A 502 -16.15 7.45 -22.53
C THR A 502 -15.66 8.49 -23.54
N TRP A 503 -15.83 8.28 -24.84
CA TRP A 503 -15.61 9.32 -25.86
C TRP A 503 -16.88 9.69 -26.65
N HIS A 504 -17.89 8.82 -26.78
CA HIS A 504 -19.11 9.12 -27.55
C HIS A 504 -20.27 9.63 -26.70
N VAL A 505 -20.52 9.10 -25.50
CA VAL A 505 -21.49 9.68 -24.54
C VAL A 505 -20.93 10.95 -23.89
N LEU A 506 -19.60 11.02 -23.77
CA LEU A 506 -18.85 12.20 -23.28
C LEU A 506 -18.83 13.39 -24.26
N TRP A 507 -19.14 13.17 -25.55
CA TRP A 507 -19.14 14.22 -26.59
C TRP A 507 -20.39 14.26 -27.49
N GLY A 508 -21.36 13.37 -27.31
CA GLY A 508 -22.54 13.21 -28.17
C GLY A 508 -23.49 14.41 -28.22
N THR A 509 -23.23 15.47 -27.46
CA THR A 509 -23.99 16.73 -27.48
C THR A 509 -23.21 17.93 -28.06
N LEU A 510 -22.00 17.73 -28.58
CA LEU A 510 -21.21 18.79 -29.20
C LEU A 510 -20.95 18.49 -30.68
N ASP A 511 -21.80 19.08 -31.52
CA ASP A 511 -21.68 19.25 -32.96
C ASP A 511 -20.21 19.51 -33.39
N ARG A 512 -19.54 18.44 -33.87
CA ARG A 512 -18.11 18.43 -34.26
C ARG A 512 -17.81 19.46 -35.36
N HIS A 513 -18.82 19.92 -36.10
CA HIS A 513 -18.62 20.83 -37.22
C HIS A 513 -18.38 22.29 -36.77
N ARG A 514 -19.02 22.75 -35.69
CA ARG A 514 -18.93 24.17 -35.23
C ARG A 514 -17.73 24.44 -34.32
N LEU A 515 -17.28 23.45 -33.54
CA LEU A 515 -16.10 23.58 -32.68
C LEU A 515 -14.79 23.57 -33.48
N HIS A 516 -14.71 22.83 -34.60
CA HIS A 516 -13.56 22.91 -35.49
C HIS A 516 -13.42 24.28 -36.17
N GLN A 517 -14.54 24.94 -36.50
CA GLN A 517 -14.53 26.29 -37.07
C GLN A 517 -14.20 27.37 -36.02
N ARG A 518 -14.79 27.31 -34.82
CA ARG A 518 -14.48 28.25 -33.71
C ARG A 518 -13.08 28.05 -33.12
N ALA A 519 -12.57 26.81 -33.10
CA ALA A 519 -11.19 26.52 -32.72
C ALA A 519 -10.19 27.01 -33.78
N ARG A 520 -10.52 26.99 -35.08
CA ARG A 520 -9.70 27.64 -36.12
C ARG A 520 -9.64 29.17 -35.95
N ALA A 521 -10.75 29.81 -35.57
CA ALA A 521 -10.81 31.25 -35.32
C ALA A 521 -10.05 31.68 -34.05
N ARG A 522 -10.11 30.90 -32.96
CA ARG A 522 -9.38 31.19 -31.70
C ARG A 522 -7.91 30.74 -31.70
N ARG A 523 -7.52 29.76 -32.54
CA ARG A 523 -6.13 29.29 -32.68
C ARG A 523 -5.17 30.30 -33.28
N ARG A 524 -5.65 31.41 -33.84
CA ARG A 524 -4.79 32.48 -34.39
C ARG A 524 -4.25 33.46 -33.35
N ARG A 525 -4.63 33.41 -32.06
CA ARG A 525 -4.21 34.47 -31.10
C ARG A 525 -3.53 34.08 -29.78
N ARG A 526 -3.48 32.84 -29.32
CA ARG A 526 -2.70 32.50 -28.08
C ARG A 526 -2.05 31.11 -28.13
N GLY A 527 -0.82 31.05 -27.61
CA GLY A 527 0.21 30.02 -27.80
C GLY A 527 -0.23 28.55 -27.66
N ARG A 528 0.23 27.75 -28.64
CA ARG A 528 -0.06 26.32 -28.85
C ARG A 528 0.50 25.37 -27.77
N ALA A 529 1.49 25.79 -26.98
CA ALA A 529 2.22 24.87 -26.08
C ALA A 529 1.54 24.66 -24.72
N ALA A 530 0.99 25.71 -24.10
CA ALA A 530 0.43 25.64 -22.74
C ALA A 530 -0.90 24.88 -22.67
N ALA A 531 -1.80 25.07 -23.65
CA ALA A 531 -3.12 24.44 -23.66
C ALA A 531 -3.08 22.93 -23.97
N VAL A 532 -2.10 22.47 -24.77
CA VAL A 532 -1.91 21.04 -25.08
C VAL A 532 -1.31 20.31 -23.87
N ALA A 533 -0.44 20.96 -23.10
CA ALA A 533 0.10 20.43 -21.85
C ALA A 533 -0.98 20.33 -20.77
N GLN A 534 -1.82 21.36 -20.61
CA GLN A 534 -2.89 21.40 -19.60
C GLN A 534 -4.02 20.40 -19.89
N GLY A 535 -4.42 20.23 -21.16
CA GLY A 535 -5.40 19.22 -21.57
C GLY A 535 -4.89 17.78 -21.44
N ARG A 536 -3.60 17.53 -21.71
CA ARG A 536 -2.97 16.22 -21.48
C ARG A 536 -2.78 15.92 -19.99
N CYS A 537 -2.41 16.91 -19.18
CA CYS A 537 -2.32 16.77 -17.72
C CYS A 537 -3.67 16.45 -17.08
N MET A 538 -4.75 17.11 -17.50
CA MET A 538 -6.07 16.91 -16.90
C MET A 538 -6.69 15.57 -17.34
N SER A 539 -6.53 15.17 -18.61
CA SER A 539 -6.90 13.82 -19.06
C SER A 539 -6.07 12.75 -18.34
N PHE A 540 -4.77 12.97 -18.16
CA PHE A 540 -3.92 12.06 -17.38
C PHE A 540 -4.33 11.99 -15.92
N ALA A 541 -4.63 13.11 -15.27
CA ALA A 541 -5.05 13.17 -13.87
C ALA A 541 -6.42 12.49 -13.64
N VAL A 542 -7.38 12.68 -14.55
CA VAL A 542 -8.69 12.03 -14.45
C VAL A 542 -8.58 10.53 -14.72
N THR A 543 -7.87 10.11 -15.78
CA THR A 543 -7.59 8.69 -16.02
C THR A 543 -6.81 8.06 -14.87
N TYR A 544 -5.90 8.81 -14.24
CA TYR A 544 -5.15 8.39 -13.08
C TYR A 544 -6.05 8.21 -11.85
N VAL A 545 -6.89 9.18 -11.53
CA VAL A 545 -7.83 9.10 -10.39
C VAL A 545 -8.82 7.97 -10.57
N VAL A 546 -9.41 7.82 -11.76
CA VAL A 546 -10.34 6.70 -12.05
C VAL A 546 -9.64 5.35 -11.96
N ARG A 547 -8.41 5.23 -12.50
CA ARG A 547 -7.60 4.00 -12.39
C ARG A 547 -7.17 3.71 -10.95
N SER A 548 -6.89 4.75 -10.17
CA SER A 548 -6.54 4.63 -8.75
C SER A 548 -7.73 4.14 -7.94
N LEU A 549 -8.90 4.79 -8.08
CA LEU A 549 -10.13 4.42 -7.36
C LEU A 549 -10.60 3.00 -7.70
N THR A 550 -10.56 2.63 -8.98
CA THR A 550 -10.88 1.26 -9.42
C THR A 550 -9.88 0.23 -8.89
N SER A 551 -8.58 0.56 -8.84
CA SER A 551 -7.57 -0.32 -8.25
C SER A 551 -7.72 -0.45 -6.73
N THR A 552 -8.04 0.64 -6.02
CA THR A 552 -8.31 0.62 -4.56
C THR A 552 -9.55 -0.23 -4.27
N LEU A 553 -10.63 -0.05 -5.02
CA LEU A 553 -11.86 -0.82 -4.85
C LEU A 553 -11.65 -2.31 -5.16
N ALA A 554 -10.95 -2.64 -6.24
CA ALA A 554 -10.61 -4.03 -6.57
C ALA A 554 -9.76 -4.69 -5.49
N THR A 555 -8.81 -3.94 -4.91
CA THR A 555 -7.98 -4.42 -3.80
C THR A 555 -8.83 -4.62 -2.54
N ALA A 556 -9.74 -3.70 -2.22
CA ALA A 556 -10.65 -3.82 -1.08
C ALA A 556 -11.62 -5.00 -1.21
N VAL A 557 -12.22 -5.20 -2.40
CA VAL A 557 -13.08 -6.35 -2.71
C VAL A 557 -12.28 -7.65 -2.60
N PHE A 558 -11.07 -7.71 -3.16
CA PHE A 558 -10.19 -8.87 -3.00
C PHE A 558 -9.90 -9.16 -1.52
N LEU A 559 -9.60 -8.14 -0.73
CA LEU A 559 -9.28 -8.34 0.69
C LEU A 559 -10.50 -8.85 1.47
N ALA A 560 -11.69 -8.36 1.14
CA ALA A 560 -12.94 -8.85 1.72
C ALA A 560 -13.22 -10.31 1.30
N THR A 561 -13.10 -10.64 0.01
CA THR A 561 -13.29 -12.02 -0.47
C THR A 561 -12.20 -12.96 0.04
N PHE A 562 -10.95 -12.50 0.13
CA PHE A 562 -9.83 -13.24 0.70
C PHE A 562 -10.05 -13.53 2.18
N ALA A 563 -10.59 -12.58 2.95
CA ALA A 563 -10.98 -12.81 4.34
C ALA A 563 -12.06 -13.91 4.43
N VAL A 564 -13.09 -13.85 3.58
CA VAL A 564 -14.13 -14.89 3.51
C VAL A 564 -13.55 -16.26 3.11
N VAL A 565 -12.74 -16.32 2.06
CA VAL A 565 -12.09 -17.56 1.59
C VAL A 565 -11.16 -18.14 2.65
N ARG A 566 -10.43 -17.29 3.37
CA ARG A 566 -9.55 -17.71 4.47
C ARG A 566 -10.33 -18.32 5.63
N VAL A 567 -11.52 -17.81 5.95
CA VAL A 567 -12.35 -18.32 7.04
C VAL A 567 -13.11 -19.59 6.61
N LEU A 568 -13.75 -19.56 5.45
CA LEU A 568 -14.61 -20.67 4.99
C LEU A 568 -13.81 -21.83 4.38
N VAL A 569 -12.69 -21.54 3.71
CA VAL A 569 -11.88 -22.55 3.00
C VAL A 569 -10.37 -22.27 3.16
N PRO A 570 -9.82 -22.33 4.38
CA PRO A 570 -8.45 -21.90 4.69
C PRO A 570 -7.36 -22.55 3.81
N GLY A 571 -7.54 -23.81 3.41
CA GLY A 571 -6.59 -24.52 2.54
C GLY A 571 -6.48 -23.98 1.11
N ARG A 572 -7.43 -23.15 0.65
CA ARG A 572 -7.44 -22.57 -0.72
C ARG A 572 -7.08 -21.09 -0.76
N ALA A 573 -6.98 -20.43 0.39
CA ALA A 573 -6.60 -19.03 0.49
C ALA A 573 -5.21 -18.69 -0.13
N PRO A 574 -4.16 -19.54 0.02
CA PRO A 574 -2.90 -19.35 -0.70
C PRO A 574 -3.05 -19.23 -2.22
N ARG A 575 -3.80 -20.17 -2.82
CA ARG A 575 -4.07 -20.22 -4.27
C ARG A 575 -4.78 -18.97 -4.75
N TYR A 576 -5.75 -18.50 -3.97
CA TYR A 576 -6.49 -17.28 -4.27
C TYR A 576 -5.61 -16.03 -4.22
N LEU A 577 -4.70 -15.95 -3.23
CA LEU A 577 -3.72 -14.85 -3.15
C LEU A 577 -2.76 -14.86 -4.35
N ARG A 578 -2.20 -16.03 -4.71
CA ARG A 578 -1.34 -16.16 -5.90
C ARG A 578 -2.05 -15.70 -7.15
N TRP A 579 -3.26 -16.21 -7.38
CA TRP A 579 -4.06 -15.86 -8.54
C TRP A 579 -4.29 -14.35 -8.64
N PHE A 580 -4.68 -13.70 -7.54
CA PHE A 580 -4.87 -12.26 -7.52
C PHE A 580 -3.59 -11.50 -7.91
N LEU A 581 -2.46 -11.87 -7.33
CA LEU A 581 -1.17 -11.23 -7.61
C LEU A 581 -0.74 -11.43 -9.06
N GLN A 582 -0.98 -12.61 -9.64
CA GLN A 582 -0.72 -12.91 -11.05
C GLN A 582 -1.64 -12.15 -12.00
N VAL A 583 -2.95 -12.14 -11.75
CA VAL A 583 -3.95 -11.49 -12.62
C VAL A 583 -3.81 -9.98 -12.61
N ARG A 584 -3.49 -9.39 -11.45
CA ARG A 584 -3.17 -7.96 -11.37
C ARG A 584 -1.92 -7.62 -12.17
N GLY A 585 -0.97 -8.55 -12.25
CA GLY A 585 0.26 -8.44 -13.03
C GLY A 585 1.15 -7.27 -12.57
N GLY A 586 2.22 -7.02 -13.32
CA GLY A 586 3.12 -5.89 -13.06
C GLY A 586 3.63 -5.85 -11.61
N GLY A 587 3.31 -4.79 -10.88
CA GLY A 587 3.75 -4.61 -9.49
C GLY A 587 3.20 -5.61 -8.49
N PHE A 588 2.00 -6.15 -8.72
CA PHE A 588 1.42 -7.15 -7.85
C PHE A 588 2.05 -8.54 -8.04
N ALA A 589 2.50 -8.87 -9.26
CA ALA A 589 3.27 -10.10 -9.48
C ALA A 589 4.62 -10.02 -8.75
N LYS A 590 5.31 -8.86 -8.84
CA LYS A 590 6.55 -8.59 -8.10
C LYS A 590 6.32 -8.61 -6.58
N LEU A 591 5.22 -8.03 -6.11
CA LEU A 591 4.78 -8.12 -4.71
C LEU A 591 4.66 -9.58 -4.26
N GLY A 592 4.04 -10.44 -5.07
CA GLY A 592 3.93 -11.87 -4.77
C GLY A 592 5.28 -12.57 -4.69
N GLN A 593 6.21 -12.21 -5.56
CA GLN A 593 7.59 -12.70 -5.50
C GLN A 593 8.29 -12.24 -4.21
N ILE A 594 8.22 -10.94 -3.87
CA ILE A 594 8.79 -10.39 -2.63
C ILE A 594 8.18 -11.05 -1.39
N LEU A 595 6.87 -11.28 -1.38
CA LEU A 595 6.17 -12.00 -0.33
C LEU A 595 6.60 -13.48 -0.26
N ALA A 596 6.85 -14.12 -1.40
CA ALA A 596 7.44 -15.45 -1.44
C ALA A 596 8.87 -15.49 -0.87
N MET A 597 9.56 -14.35 -0.78
CA MET A 597 10.87 -14.22 -0.13
C MET A 597 10.81 -14.07 1.39
N ARG A 598 9.68 -13.61 1.94
CA ARG A 598 9.48 -13.37 3.37
C ARG A 598 8.69 -14.50 4.03
N PHE A 599 9.29 -15.68 4.08
CA PHE A 599 8.73 -16.88 4.72
C PHE A 599 8.50 -16.71 6.25
N ASP A 600 9.14 -15.72 6.87
CA ASP A 600 8.89 -15.30 8.25
C ASP A 600 7.52 -14.59 8.40
N LEU A 601 7.04 -13.92 7.34
CA LEU A 601 5.77 -13.19 7.34
C LEU A 601 4.57 -14.08 7.00
N LEU A 602 4.76 -15.12 6.20
CA LEU A 602 3.70 -15.93 5.62
C LEU A 602 3.76 -17.41 6.04
N PRO A 603 2.63 -18.06 6.38
CA PRO A 603 2.59 -19.49 6.66
C PRO A 603 3.08 -20.35 5.47
N PRO A 604 3.54 -21.60 5.71
CA PRO A 604 4.10 -22.43 4.65
C PRO A 604 3.25 -22.63 3.41
N ALA A 605 1.94 -22.77 3.60
CA ALA A 605 1.00 -22.91 2.49
C ALA A 605 0.99 -21.69 1.54
N TYR A 606 1.21 -20.49 2.07
CA TYR A 606 1.22 -19.24 1.29
C TYR A 606 2.51 -19.05 0.52
N TYR A 607 3.67 -19.16 1.18
CA TYR A 607 4.92 -18.93 0.47
C TYR A 607 5.14 -20.03 -0.59
N ASN A 608 4.83 -21.31 -0.32
CA ASN A 608 4.99 -22.39 -1.30
C ASN A 608 4.17 -22.12 -2.57
N GLU A 609 2.96 -21.62 -2.41
CA GLU A 609 2.10 -21.25 -3.53
C GLU A 609 2.65 -20.03 -4.28
N LEU A 610 3.02 -18.95 -3.58
CA LEU A 610 3.52 -17.71 -4.20
C LEU A 610 4.84 -17.89 -4.97
N ARG A 611 5.63 -18.93 -4.67
CA ARG A 611 6.83 -19.30 -5.44
C ARG A 611 6.53 -19.66 -6.89
N GLU A 612 5.30 -20.08 -7.19
CA GLU A 612 4.88 -20.43 -8.55
C GLU A 612 4.48 -19.21 -9.40
N ILE A 613 4.68 -17.98 -8.89
CA ILE A 613 4.45 -16.76 -9.67
C ILE A 613 5.54 -16.62 -10.74
N LEU A 614 5.23 -17.07 -11.96
CA LEU A 614 6.10 -16.96 -13.13
C LEU A 614 6.27 -15.50 -13.59
N ASP A 615 7.49 -15.12 -13.94
CA ASP A 615 7.83 -13.80 -14.49
C ASP A 615 7.88 -13.79 -16.03
N ARG A 616 6.79 -14.19 -16.69
CA ARG A 616 6.70 -14.12 -18.17
C ARG A 616 5.74 -13.01 -18.58
N MET A 617 6.29 -11.90 -19.02
CA MET A 617 5.52 -10.77 -19.53
C MET A 617 5.58 -10.69 -21.06
N PRO A 618 4.51 -10.21 -21.73
CA PRO A 618 4.53 -9.93 -23.17
C PRO A 618 5.73 -9.07 -23.56
N ARG A 619 6.30 -9.28 -24.75
CA ARG A 619 7.46 -8.49 -25.21
C ARG A 619 7.06 -7.05 -25.51
N VAL A 620 7.89 -6.09 -25.11
CA VAL A 620 7.77 -4.69 -25.53
C VAL A 620 8.38 -4.55 -26.92
N ALA A 621 7.72 -3.81 -27.80
CA ALA A 621 8.20 -3.57 -29.16
C ALA A 621 9.59 -2.91 -29.16
N ALA A 622 10.52 -3.43 -29.96
CA ALA A 622 11.92 -3.03 -30.02
C ALA A 622 12.10 -1.51 -30.24
N ARG A 623 11.26 -0.88 -31.07
CA ARG A 623 11.26 0.59 -31.27
C ARG A 623 11.12 1.38 -29.96
N THR A 624 10.35 0.87 -29.01
CA THR A 624 10.15 1.54 -27.72
C THR A 624 11.33 1.31 -26.78
N ILE A 625 11.96 0.14 -26.86
CA ILE A 625 13.19 -0.19 -26.12
C ILE A 625 14.34 0.68 -26.61
N ARG A 626 14.60 0.74 -27.92
CA ARG A 626 15.64 1.60 -28.52
C ARG A 626 15.48 3.06 -28.09
N ARG A 627 14.27 3.62 -28.20
CA ARG A 627 13.97 4.98 -27.72
C ARG A 627 14.22 5.18 -26.24
N THR A 628 14.01 4.15 -25.41
CA THR A 628 14.28 4.23 -23.97
C THR A 628 15.78 4.27 -23.71
N ILE A 629 16.55 3.44 -24.40
CA ILE A 629 18.02 3.44 -24.36
C ILE A 629 18.57 4.80 -24.79
N GLU A 630 18.19 5.28 -25.98
CA GLU A 630 18.69 6.55 -26.55
C GLU A 630 18.37 7.75 -25.66
N ARG A 631 17.18 7.78 -25.06
CA ARG A 631 16.77 8.86 -24.16
C ARG A 631 17.55 8.85 -22.85
N ASP A 632 17.78 7.67 -22.25
CA ASP A 632 18.43 7.56 -20.95
C ASP A 632 19.97 7.72 -21.06
N LEU A 633 20.57 7.19 -22.13
CA LEU A 633 22.00 7.34 -22.43
C LEU A 633 22.35 8.66 -23.14
N ARG A 634 21.35 9.40 -23.62
CA ARG A 634 21.50 10.64 -24.41
C ARG A 634 22.38 10.50 -25.66
N ARG A 635 22.46 9.29 -26.21
CA ARG A 635 23.27 8.94 -27.38
C ARG A 635 22.46 8.03 -28.31
N PRO A 636 22.56 8.17 -29.63
CA PRO A 636 22.01 7.19 -30.57
C PRO A 636 22.52 5.78 -30.28
N ILE A 637 21.65 4.77 -30.42
CA ILE A 637 22.03 3.37 -30.10
C ILE A 637 23.20 2.89 -30.95
N ALA A 638 23.30 3.37 -32.20
CA ALA A 638 24.37 3.05 -33.12
C ALA A 638 25.74 3.60 -32.68
N GLU A 639 25.80 4.67 -31.90
CA GLU A 639 27.07 5.20 -31.38
C GLU A 639 27.61 4.38 -30.20
N VAL A 640 26.72 3.67 -29.51
CA VAL A 640 27.07 2.88 -28.31
C VAL A 640 27.33 1.42 -28.69
N PHE A 641 26.47 0.83 -29.52
CA PHE A 641 26.51 -0.57 -29.88
C PHE A 641 26.84 -0.74 -31.36
N ARG A 642 27.77 -1.66 -31.66
CA ARG A 642 28.06 -2.14 -33.01
C ARG A 642 26.89 -2.94 -33.58
N SER A 643 26.27 -3.78 -32.76
CA SER A 643 25.04 -4.50 -33.08
C SER A 643 24.13 -4.60 -31.85
N PHE A 644 22.82 -4.61 -32.07
CA PHE A 644 21.80 -4.74 -31.03
C PHE A 644 20.68 -5.62 -31.55
N ASP A 645 20.39 -6.72 -30.84
CA ASP A 645 19.33 -7.66 -31.20
C ASP A 645 17.96 -7.12 -30.78
N ASP A 646 17.07 -6.94 -31.75
CA ASP A 646 15.69 -6.49 -31.51
C ASP A 646 14.84 -7.60 -30.86
N ALA A 647 15.22 -8.87 -31.01
CA ALA A 647 14.62 -9.97 -30.29
C ALA A 647 15.11 -9.94 -28.82
N PRO A 648 14.20 -9.90 -27.84
CA PRO A 648 14.62 -9.96 -26.45
C PRO A 648 15.10 -11.36 -26.09
N LEU A 649 16.23 -11.41 -25.36
CA LEU A 649 16.75 -12.61 -24.71
C LEU A 649 15.77 -13.09 -23.62
N ALA A 650 15.27 -12.16 -22.82
CA ALA A 650 14.31 -12.42 -21.76
C ALA A 650 13.39 -11.21 -21.54
N SER A 651 12.17 -11.45 -21.05
CA SER A 651 11.18 -10.41 -20.76
C SER A 651 10.55 -10.68 -19.39
N ALA A 652 10.90 -9.84 -18.43
CA ALA A 652 10.50 -9.90 -17.03
C ALA A 652 9.48 -8.78 -16.69
N SER A 653 9.10 -8.72 -15.42
CA SER A 653 8.06 -7.84 -14.88
C SER A 653 8.41 -6.36 -15.01
N ILE A 654 9.65 -5.99 -14.68
CA ILE A 654 10.14 -4.60 -14.68
C ILE A 654 11.01 -4.29 -15.89
N ALA A 655 11.68 -5.29 -16.46
CA ALA A 655 12.72 -5.11 -17.46
C ALA A 655 12.60 -6.10 -18.63
N GLN A 656 13.25 -5.75 -19.74
CA GLN A 656 13.45 -6.63 -20.88
C GLN A 656 14.94 -6.66 -21.23
N ALA A 657 15.52 -7.85 -21.42
CA ALA A 657 16.93 -8.04 -21.70
C ALA A 657 17.17 -8.32 -23.18
N HIS A 658 18.21 -7.72 -23.74
CA HIS A 658 18.61 -7.84 -25.16
C HIS A 658 20.08 -8.18 -25.28
N ARG A 659 20.46 -8.95 -26.29
CA ARG A 659 21.87 -9.14 -26.64
C ARG A 659 22.35 -7.95 -27.46
N ALA A 660 23.56 -7.49 -27.20
CA ALA A 660 24.21 -6.44 -27.98
C ALA A 660 25.72 -6.65 -27.98
N VAL A 661 26.38 -5.91 -28.87
CA VAL A 661 27.84 -5.89 -28.98
C VAL A 661 28.29 -4.45 -28.91
N LEU A 662 29.15 -4.13 -27.96
CA LEU A 662 29.72 -2.79 -27.82
C LEU A 662 30.60 -2.46 -29.03
N ARG A 663 30.85 -1.16 -29.23
CA ARG A 663 31.76 -0.68 -30.29
C ARG A 663 33.19 -1.20 -30.13
N GLY A 664 33.66 -1.44 -28.89
CA GLY A 664 34.96 -2.04 -28.59
C GLY A 664 35.07 -3.53 -28.96
N GLY A 665 33.93 -4.18 -29.16
CA GLY A 665 33.83 -5.55 -29.64
C GLY A 665 33.28 -6.54 -28.62
N GLU A 666 33.12 -6.12 -27.38
CA GLU A 666 32.66 -6.90 -26.24
C GLU A 666 31.19 -7.28 -26.39
N ARG A 667 30.86 -8.54 -26.06
CA ARG A 667 29.48 -9.03 -26.05
C ARG A 667 28.82 -8.71 -24.71
N VAL A 668 27.62 -8.14 -24.77
CA VAL A 668 26.92 -7.62 -23.59
C VAL A 668 25.43 -7.96 -23.60
N VAL A 669 24.84 -8.01 -22.41
CA VAL A 669 23.40 -8.06 -22.19
C VAL A 669 22.93 -6.69 -21.71
N VAL A 670 21.96 -6.12 -22.44
CA VAL A 670 21.35 -4.82 -22.16
C VAL A 670 19.97 -5.05 -21.55
N LYS A 671 19.84 -4.89 -20.22
CA LYS A 671 18.55 -4.87 -19.52
C LYS A 671 17.95 -3.47 -19.58
N VAL A 672 16.74 -3.35 -20.11
CA VAL A 672 16.04 -2.08 -20.27
C VAL A 672 14.73 -2.08 -19.51
N MET A 673 14.53 -1.06 -18.67
CA MET A 673 13.32 -0.91 -17.87
C MET A 673 12.11 -0.66 -18.76
N ARG A 674 11.00 -1.34 -18.47
CA ARG A 674 9.76 -1.23 -19.22
C ARG A 674 9.20 0.19 -19.15
N PRO A 675 8.74 0.77 -20.27
CA PRO A 675 8.18 2.10 -20.28
C PRO A 675 7.00 2.24 -19.30
N ARG A 676 6.98 3.33 -18.54
CA ARG A 676 5.91 3.67 -17.57
C ARG A 676 5.76 2.73 -16.37
N ILE A 677 6.58 1.69 -16.23
CA ILE A 677 6.46 0.74 -15.10
C ILE A 677 6.65 1.42 -13.74
N ALA A 678 7.58 2.38 -13.65
CA ALA A 678 7.81 3.15 -12.43
C ALA A 678 6.57 3.93 -11.95
N ALA A 679 5.77 4.49 -12.88
CA ALA A 679 4.55 5.21 -12.53
C ALA A 679 3.45 4.25 -12.06
N VAL A 680 3.36 3.07 -12.70
CA VAL A 680 2.41 2.01 -12.34
C VAL A 680 2.74 1.47 -10.94
N LEU A 681 3.99 1.08 -10.71
CA LEU A 681 4.46 0.54 -9.42
C LEU A 681 4.22 1.52 -8.27
N ARG A 682 4.55 2.81 -8.45
CA ARG A 682 4.30 3.83 -7.42
C ARG A 682 2.82 3.97 -7.10
N ALA A 683 1.95 3.98 -8.11
CA ALA A 683 0.51 4.05 -7.92
C ALA A 683 -0.03 2.80 -7.22
N ASP A 684 0.44 1.61 -7.60
CA ASP A 684 0.06 0.35 -6.96
C ASP A 684 0.44 0.34 -5.48
N MET A 685 1.61 0.87 -5.11
CA MET A 685 2.03 0.97 -3.70
C MET A 685 1.16 1.94 -2.90
N VAL A 686 0.77 3.09 -3.48
CA VAL A 686 -0.17 4.02 -2.83
C VAL A 686 -1.54 3.36 -2.62
N ASN A 687 -2.03 2.61 -3.61
CA ASN A 687 -3.30 1.89 -3.51
C ASN A 687 -3.23 0.79 -2.44
N LEU A 688 -2.11 0.08 -2.33
CA LEU A 688 -1.89 -0.95 -1.31
C LEU A 688 -1.84 -0.34 0.10
N GLU A 689 -1.17 0.80 0.27
CA GLU A 689 -1.15 1.57 1.53
C GLU A 689 -2.56 2.02 1.93
N LEU A 690 -3.34 2.56 0.99
CA LEU A 690 -4.71 3.01 1.22
C LEU A 690 -5.65 1.84 1.57
N ALA A 691 -5.55 0.72 0.85
CA ALA A 691 -6.34 -0.47 1.13
C ALA A 691 -5.99 -1.08 2.50
N CYS A 692 -4.72 -1.12 2.85
CA CYS A 692 -4.25 -1.55 4.17
C CYS A 692 -4.81 -0.65 5.27
N TRP A 693 -4.75 0.67 5.09
CA TRP A 693 -5.33 1.63 6.02
C TRP A 693 -6.83 1.39 6.21
N LEU A 694 -7.59 1.29 5.12
CA LEU A 694 -9.04 1.03 5.17
C LEU A 694 -9.38 -0.25 5.97
N LEU A 695 -8.67 -1.35 5.71
CA LEU A 695 -8.91 -2.62 6.41
C LEU A 695 -8.58 -2.57 7.90
N GLN A 696 -7.50 -1.86 8.26
CA GLN A 696 -7.12 -1.68 9.66
C GLN A 696 -8.16 -0.81 10.37
N THR A 697 -8.69 0.22 9.71
CA THR A 697 -9.77 1.07 10.23
C THR A 697 -11.07 0.28 10.43
N VAL A 698 -11.40 -0.66 9.53
CA VAL A 698 -12.60 -1.51 9.63
C VAL A 698 -12.42 -2.69 10.60
N GLY A 699 -11.23 -2.87 11.17
CA GLY A 699 -10.99 -3.86 12.24
C GLY A 699 -10.76 -5.29 11.75
N VAL A 700 -10.59 -5.51 10.44
CA VAL A 700 -10.39 -6.85 9.84
C VAL A 700 -9.07 -7.50 10.29
N PHE A 701 -8.06 -6.68 10.67
CA PHE A 701 -6.72 -7.15 11.06
C PHE A 701 -6.19 -6.47 12.33
N ARG A 702 -6.96 -6.43 13.42
CA ARG A 702 -6.59 -5.75 14.68
C ARG A 702 -5.25 -6.19 15.31
N ASN A 703 -4.79 -7.41 15.06
CA ASN A 703 -3.62 -7.99 15.75
C ASN A 703 -2.34 -8.04 14.89
N ARG A 704 -2.27 -7.35 13.73
CA ARG A 704 -1.05 -7.32 12.89
C ARG A 704 -0.75 -5.94 12.32
N ASP A 705 0.51 -5.53 12.42
CA ASP A 705 1.02 -4.29 11.81
C ASP A 705 1.24 -4.46 10.29
N LEU A 706 0.13 -4.58 9.54
CA LEU A 706 0.12 -4.65 8.08
C LEU A 706 0.75 -3.40 7.45
N GLY A 707 0.61 -2.24 8.09
CA GLY A 707 1.20 -0.99 7.63
C GLY A 707 2.73 -1.05 7.54
N ARG A 708 3.41 -1.66 8.52
CA ARG A 708 4.87 -1.86 8.48
C ARG A 708 5.30 -2.85 7.39
N ILE A 709 4.54 -3.93 7.18
CA ILE A 709 4.80 -4.89 6.08
C ILE A 709 4.69 -4.20 4.71
N VAL A 710 3.64 -3.43 4.49
CA VAL A 710 3.43 -2.69 3.23
C VAL A 710 4.52 -1.65 2.99
N ARG A 711 4.96 -0.92 4.03
CA ARG A 711 6.09 0.03 3.92
C ARG A 711 7.39 -0.66 3.52
N GLU A 712 7.68 -1.81 4.11
CA GLU A 712 8.89 -2.58 3.78
C GLU A 712 8.85 -3.12 2.34
N ILE A 713 7.71 -3.65 1.91
CA ILE A 713 7.47 -4.09 0.54
C ILE A 713 7.62 -2.95 -0.46
N LYS A 714 7.04 -1.78 -0.15
CA LYS A 714 7.16 -0.57 -0.97
C LYS A 714 8.60 -0.15 -1.13
N ARG A 715 9.39 -0.19 -0.05
CA ARG A 715 10.83 0.08 -0.13
C ARG A 715 11.47 -0.86 -1.16
N TYR A 716 11.46 -2.18 -0.95
CA TYR A 716 12.11 -3.13 -1.88
C TYR A 716 11.63 -2.97 -3.33
N THR A 717 10.33 -2.81 -3.55
CA THR A 717 9.75 -2.64 -4.90
C THR A 717 10.23 -1.37 -5.59
N LEU A 718 10.43 -0.28 -4.85
CA LEU A 718 10.92 0.99 -5.40
C LEU A 718 12.43 1.00 -5.59
N GLU A 719 13.18 0.21 -4.82
CA GLU A 719 14.62 0.05 -4.98
C GLU A 719 14.98 -0.61 -6.31
N GLU A 720 14.13 -1.52 -6.82
CA GLU A 720 14.29 -2.14 -8.15
C GLU A 720 14.07 -1.15 -9.33
N LEU A 721 13.64 0.07 -9.06
CA LEU A 721 13.49 1.12 -10.08
C LEU A 721 14.78 1.92 -10.34
N ASP A 722 15.92 1.46 -9.83
CA ASP A 722 17.22 2.06 -10.08
C ASP A 722 18.28 1.00 -10.40
N PHE A 723 18.51 0.78 -11.70
CA PHE A 723 19.51 -0.19 -12.18
C PHE A 723 20.96 0.16 -11.85
N ARG A 724 21.26 1.39 -11.40
CA ARG A 724 22.61 1.70 -10.91
C ARG A 724 22.94 0.87 -9.67
N ARG A 725 21.94 0.60 -8.82
CA ARG A 725 22.12 -0.26 -7.64
C ARG A 725 22.51 -1.68 -8.05
N GLU A 726 21.83 -2.23 -9.06
CA GLU A 726 22.16 -3.54 -9.60
C GLU A 726 23.57 -3.56 -10.23
N ALA A 727 23.97 -2.49 -10.94
CA ALA A 727 25.33 -2.34 -11.46
C ALA A 727 26.39 -2.34 -10.33
N PHE A 728 26.18 -1.55 -9.27
CA PHE A 728 27.08 -1.52 -8.12
C PHE A 728 27.16 -2.87 -7.39
N ASN A 729 26.02 -3.56 -7.25
CA ASN A 729 25.96 -4.90 -6.67
C ASN A 729 26.75 -5.91 -7.52
N ALA A 730 26.58 -5.88 -8.84
CA ALA A 730 27.31 -6.75 -9.77
C ALA A 730 28.82 -6.51 -9.70
N GLN A 731 29.25 -5.24 -9.66
CA GLN A 731 30.66 -4.87 -9.50
C GLN A 731 31.23 -5.37 -8.17
N ALA A 732 30.53 -5.09 -7.06
CA ALA A 732 31.00 -5.45 -5.73
C ALA A 732 31.18 -6.97 -5.55
N LEU A 733 30.31 -7.78 -6.18
CA LEU A 733 30.47 -9.24 -6.22
C LEU A 733 31.53 -9.69 -7.23
N HIS A 734 31.66 -9.03 -8.39
CA HIS A 734 32.72 -9.31 -9.36
C HIS A 734 34.11 -9.17 -8.72
N ASP A 735 34.35 -8.05 -8.03
CA ASP A 735 35.65 -7.77 -7.39
C ASP A 735 35.97 -8.79 -6.28
N ARG A 736 34.96 -9.20 -5.51
CA ARG A 736 35.11 -10.20 -4.42
C ARG A 736 35.37 -11.59 -4.96
N MET A 737 34.62 -12.02 -5.96
CA MET A 737 34.77 -13.34 -6.59
C MET A 737 36.11 -13.45 -7.32
N ALA A 738 36.59 -12.38 -7.95
CA ALA A 738 37.90 -12.35 -8.58
C ALA A 738 39.07 -12.38 -7.58
N ALA A 739 38.82 -12.15 -6.29
CA ALA A 739 39.83 -12.10 -5.23
C ALA A 739 40.01 -13.44 -4.49
N ASP A 740 39.25 -14.47 -4.83
CA ASP A 740 39.43 -15.82 -4.31
C ASP A 740 39.66 -16.85 -5.43
N ASP A 741 39.88 -18.10 -5.04
CA ASP A 741 40.26 -19.21 -5.94
C ASP A 741 39.08 -20.19 -6.14
N VAL A 742 37.85 -19.72 -5.98
CA VAL A 742 36.64 -20.50 -6.23
C VAL A 742 36.23 -20.32 -7.67
N ASP A 743 35.77 -21.41 -8.30
CA ASP A 743 35.23 -21.40 -9.67
C ASP A 743 33.86 -20.68 -9.74
N HIS A 744 33.77 -19.42 -9.35
CA HIS A 744 32.56 -18.60 -9.45
C HIS A 744 32.81 -17.29 -10.19
N TYR A 745 31.78 -16.72 -10.79
CA TYR A 745 31.91 -15.53 -11.60
C TYR A 745 30.68 -14.64 -11.56
N SER A 746 30.91 -13.33 -11.59
CA SER A 746 29.90 -12.29 -11.78
C SER A 746 30.28 -11.50 -13.03
N PRO A 747 29.36 -11.17 -13.95
CA PRO A 747 29.65 -10.40 -15.16
C PRO A 747 30.07 -8.97 -14.80
N ARG A 748 31.00 -8.42 -15.58
CA ARG A 748 31.40 -7.02 -15.42
C ARG A 748 30.27 -6.07 -15.83
N PRO A 749 29.90 -5.09 -15.00
CA PRO A 749 29.00 -4.01 -15.40
C PRO A 749 29.74 -2.92 -16.18
N TYR A 750 29.11 -2.42 -17.24
CA TYR A 750 29.64 -1.31 -18.04
C TYR A 750 28.96 0.00 -17.63
N PHE A 751 29.52 0.68 -16.62
CA PHE A 751 28.92 1.89 -16.03
C PHE A 751 28.75 3.04 -17.03
N GLU A 752 29.68 3.22 -17.95
CA GLU A 752 29.66 4.31 -18.95
C GLU A 752 28.45 4.28 -19.89
N VAL A 753 27.89 3.08 -20.07
CA VAL A 753 26.73 2.81 -20.94
C VAL A 753 25.54 2.27 -20.14
N SER A 754 25.56 2.47 -18.82
CA SER A 754 24.46 2.15 -17.90
C SER A 754 23.87 3.41 -17.27
N SER A 755 22.62 3.33 -16.83
CA SER A 755 21.84 4.44 -16.30
C SER A 755 20.78 3.93 -15.32
N THR A 756 19.89 4.81 -14.83
CA THR A 756 18.78 4.40 -13.95
C THR A 756 17.81 3.40 -14.60
N ARG A 757 17.72 3.38 -15.94
CA ARG A 757 16.76 2.55 -16.70
C ARG A 757 17.39 1.58 -17.68
N VAL A 758 18.71 1.63 -17.84
CA VAL A 758 19.48 0.76 -18.75
C VAL A 758 20.63 0.17 -17.96
N LEU A 759 20.77 -1.14 -17.94
CA LEU A 759 21.90 -1.84 -17.35
C LEU A 759 22.60 -2.66 -18.43
N VAL A 760 23.91 -2.48 -18.55
CA VAL A 760 24.73 -3.23 -19.50
C VAL A 760 25.72 -4.08 -18.72
N LEU A 761 25.61 -5.40 -18.88
CA LEU A 761 26.47 -6.40 -18.25
C LEU A 761 27.21 -7.21 -19.33
N GLU A 762 28.38 -7.73 -19.00
CA GLU A 762 29.06 -8.75 -19.80
C GLU A 762 28.13 -9.95 -20.09
N GLU A 763 28.17 -10.46 -21.32
CA GLU A 763 27.45 -11.67 -21.69
C GLU A 763 28.20 -12.93 -21.24
N LEU A 764 27.63 -13.68 -20.29
CA LEU A 764 28.16 -14.99 -19.89
C LEU A 764 27.73 -16.08 -20.89
N SER A 765 28.65 -17.00 -21.19
CA SER A 765 28.41 -18.16 -22.08
C SER A 765 28.48 -19.45 -21.27
N GLY A 766 27.49 -20.34 -21.43
CA GLY A 766 27.41 -21.61 -20.71
C GLY A 766 26.02 -22.25 -20.78
N VAL A 767 25.78 -23.23 -19.91
CA VAL A 767 24.51 -23.96 -19.78
C VAL A 767 23.71 -23.38 -18.62
N TRP A 768 22.43 -23.09 -18.80
CA TRP A 768 21.58 -22.67 -17.69
C TRP A 768 21.49 -23.78 -16.64
N LEU A 769 21.63 -23.44 -15.36
CA LEU A 769 21.53 -24.42 -14.28
C LEU A 769 20.18 -25.16 -14.30
N ALA A 770 19.12 -24.47 -14.71
CA ALA A 770 17.79 -25.04 -14.89
C ALA A 770 17.77 -26.19 -15.93
N ASP A 771 18.49 -26.02 -17.04
CA ASP A 771 18.60 -27.04 -18.09
C ASP A 771 19.45 -28.23 -17.62
N LEU A 772 20.54 -27.97 -16.89
CA LEU A 772 21.35 -29.01 -16.28
C LEU A 772 20.55 -29.85 -15.28
N ILE A 773 19.77 -29.21 -14.41
CA ILE A 773 18.87 -29.90 -13.47
C ILE A 773 17.83 -30.73 -14.23
N ALA A 774 17.23 -30.17 -15.29
CA ALA A 774 16.23 -30.88 -16.08
C ALA A 774 16.80 -32.14 -16.74
N ALA A 775 18.03 -32.09 -17.26
CA ALA A 775 18.71 -33.24 -17.85
C ALA A 775 18.99 -34.33 -16.80
N VAL A 776 19.48 -33.96 -15.61
CA VAL A 776 19.69 -34.90 -14.48
C VAL A 776 18.40 -35.60 -14.10
N GLN A 777 17.31 -34.85 -13.95
CA GLN A 777 16.01 -35.38 -13.54
C GLN A 777 15.37 -36.30 -14.60
N ARG A 778 15.63 -36.05 -15.88
CA ARG A 778 15.20 -36.92 -16.99
C ARG A 778 16.09 -38.14 -17.18
N GLY A 779 17.28 -38.16 -16.57
CA GLY A 779 18.29 -39.20 -16.80
C GLY A 779 18.90 -39.15 -18.20
N ASP A 780 18.96 -37.96 -18.82
CA ASP A 780 19.49 -37.76 -20.19
C ASP A 780 21.03 -37.86 -20.21
N ARG A 781 21.53 -39.09 -20.29
CA ARG A 781 22.98 -39.37 -20.23
C ARG A 781 23.74 -38.77 -21.42
N ASP A 782 23.13 -38.72 -22.60
CA ASP A 782 23.79 -38.22 -23.81
C ASP A 782 24.01 -36.71 -23.74
N GLN A 783 22.98 -35.96 -23.29
CA GLN A 783 23.11 -34.52 -23.09
C GLN A 783 24.13 -34.19 -21.99
N LEU A 784 24.11 -34.94 -20.88
CA LEU A 784 25.07 -34.77 -19.79
C LEU A 784 26.51 -35.10 -20.24
N ALA A 785 26.72 -36.15 -21.04
CA ALA A 785 28.03 -36.49 -21.58
C ALA A 785 28.60 -35.40 -22.50
N ARG A 786 27.75 -34.77 -23.32
CA ARG A 786 28.15 -33.63 -24.17
C ARG A 786 28.63 -32.44 -23.35
N TRP A 787 27.91 -32.08 -22.28
CA TRP A 787 28.32 -31.00 -21.39
C TRP A 787 29.54 -31.36 -20.54
N ALA A 788 29.71 -32.63 -20.18
CA ALA A 788 30.88 -33.10 -19.46
C ALA A 788 32.18 -32.92 -20.27
N ALA A 789 32.13 -32.94 -21.60
CA ALA A 789 33.28 -32.63 -22.46
C ALA A 789 33.80 -31.19 -22.25
N ASP A 790 32.92 -30.26 -21.89
CA ASP A 790 33.26 -28.88 -21.53
C ASP A 790 33.54 -28.71 -20.02
N GLY A 791 33.69 -29.80 -19.27
CA GLY A 791 33.90 -29.80 -17.82
C GLY A 791 32.65 -29.50 -16.98
N ILE A 792 31.47 -29.43 -17.61
CA ILE A 792 30.20 -29.15 -16.94
C ILE A 792 29.59 -30.47 -16.45
N THR A 793 29.77 -30.77 -15.17
CA THR A 793 29.20 -31.97 -14.53
C THR A 793 28.26 -31.59 -13.38
N PRO A 794 27.15 -32.33 -13.17
CA PRO A 794 26.22 -32.05 -12.07
C PRO A 794 26.90 -32.05 -10.69
N HIS A 795 27.80 -33.01 -10.45
CA HIS A 795 28.56 -33.11 -9.21
C HIS A 795 29.44 -31.87 -8.96
N ARG A 796 30.23 -31.44 -9.95
CA ARG A 796 31.08 -30.25 -9.82
C ARG A 796 30.23 -28.99 -9.61
N ALA A 797 29.18 -28.82 -10.40
CA ALA A 797 28.28 -27.67 -10.28
C ALA A 797 27.64 -27.58 -8.88
N ALA A 798 27.22 -28.71 -8.29
CA ALA A 798 26.68 -28.75 -6.94
C ALA A 798 27.71 -28.31 -5.87
N ARG A 799 28.94 -28.83 -5.95
CA ARG A 799 30.02 -28.50 -5.00
C ARG A 799 30.46 -27.04 -5.10
N VAL A 800 30.69 -26.55 -6.32
CA VAL A 800 31.08 -25.16 -6.56
C VAL A 800 29.98 -24.20 -6.13
N LEU A 801 28.70 -24.52 -6.39
CA LEU A 801 27.57 -23.69 -5.95
C LEU A 801 27.51 -23.57 -4.42
N ASN A 802 27.71 -24.67 -3.69
CA ASN A 802 27.75 -24.67 -2.23
C ASN A 802 28.95 -23.87 -1.71
N ARG A 803 30.16 -24.16 -2.21
CA ARG A 803 31.40 -23.48 -1.83
C ARG A 803 31.33 -21.97 -2.09
N SER A 804 30.86 -21.58 -3.27
CA SER A 804 30.67 -20.18 -3.67
C SER A 804 29.77 -19.42 -2.69
N THR A 805 28.70 -20.07 -2.21
CA THR A 805 27.75 -19.44 -1.27
C THR A 805 28.36 -19.23 0.11
N LEU A 806 29.15 -20.19 0.59
CA LEU A 806 29.87 -20.09 1.87
C LEU A 806 30.93 -18.98 1.81
N GLU A 807 31.73 -18.92 0.74
CA GLU A 807 32.78 -17.90 0.56
C GLU A 807 32.16 -16.50 0.43
N GLN A 808 31.09 -16.34 -0.36
CA GLN A 808 30.34 -15.09 -0.45
C GLN A 808 29.81 -14.62 0.93
N ALA A 809 29.15 -15.51 1.68
CA ALA A 809 28.47 -15.12 2.91
C ALA A 809 29.42 -14.88 4.09
N TYR A 810 30.38 -15.78 4.32
CA TYR A 810 31.22 -15.76 5.53
C TYR A 810 32.54 -15.03 5.34
N ARG A 811 33.18 -15.16 4.18
CA ARG A 811 34.47 -14.49 3.90
C ARG A 811 34.24 -13.09 3.34
N HIS A 812 33.48 -12.99 2.26
CA HIS A 812 33.27 -11.71 1.57
C HIS A 812 32.20 -10.82 2.21
N ARG A 813 31.40 -11.40 3.11
CA ARG A 813 30.28 -10.74 3.83
C ARG A 813 29.22 -10.16 2.91
N LEU A 814 29.26 -10.50 1.62
CA LEU A 814 28.38 -10.02 0.57
C LEU A 814 28.04 -11.21 -0.33
N PHE A 815 26.75 -11.51 -0.45
CA PHE A 815 26.28 -12.71 -1.12
C PHE A 815 25.09 -12.47 -2.03
N HIS A 816 24.98 -13.29 -3.08
CA HIS A 816 23.85 -13.29 -3.99
C HIS A 816 22.56 -13.71 -3.25
N GLY A 817 21.56 -12.83 -3.20
CA GLY A 817 20.38 -13.00 -2.34
C GLY A 817 19.25 -13.85 -2.94
N ASP A 818 19.25 -14.12 -4.25
CA ASP A 818 18.25 -14.98 -4.91
C ASP A 818 18.87 -15.89 -6.00
N PRO A 819 19.75 -16.83 -5.62
CA PRO A 819 20.52 -17.67 -6.56
C PRO A 819 19.69 -18.81 -7.17
N HIS A 820 18.52 -18.51 -7.76
CA HIS A 820 17.65 -19.53 -8.34
C HIS A 820 18.21 -20.06 -9.67
N ALA A 821 17.76 -21.25 -10.12
CA ALA A 821 18.28 -21.90 -11.33
C ALA A 821 18.23 -21.05 -12.61
N GLY A 822 17.29 -20.11 -12.73
CA GLY A 822 17.19 -19.17 -13.86
C GLY A 822 18.14 -17.96 -13.80
N ASN A 823 18.91 -17.79 -12.72
CA ASN A 823 19.86 -16.70 -12.52
C ASN A 823 21.31 -17.22 -12.46
N VAL A 824 21.51 -18.51 -12.75
CA VAL A 824 22.79 -19.20 -12.67
C VAL A 824 23.09 -19.90 -13.99
N ILE A 825 24.29 -19.68 -14.51
CA ILE A 825 24.84 -20.30 -15.70
C ILE A 825 26.06 -21.11 -15.26
N VAL A 826 26.16 -22.36 -15.70
CA VAL A 826 27.35 -23.19 -15.55
C VAL A 826 28.21 -22.98 -16.79
N MET A 827 29.32 -22.29 -16.62
CA MET A 827 30.28 -21.96 -17.65
C MET A 827 31.23 -23.16 -17.89
N SER A 828 32.03 -23.08 -18.95
CA SER A 828 33.08 -24.07 -19.24
C SER A 828 33.99 -24.31 -18.03
N GLY A 829 34.39 -25.55 -17.80
CA GLY A 829 35.17 -25.96 -16.63
C GLY A 829 34.33 -26.16 -15.36
N GLY A 830 33.02 -25.89 -15.41
CA GLY A 830 32.11 -26.03 -14.26
C GLY A 830 32.01 -24.79 -13.37
N THR A 831 32.51 -23.63 -13.85
CA THR A 831 32.43 -22.34 -13.14
C THR A 831 30.99 -21.86 -13.02
N ILE A 832 30.59 -21.37 -11.85
CA ILE A 832 29.24 -20.89 -11.56
C ILE A 832 29.15 -19.38 -11.80
N GLY A 833 28.46 -19.00 -12.87
CA GLY A 833 28.18 -17.61 -13.25
C GLY A 833 26.82 -17.12 -12.75
N TYR A 834 26.76 -15.97 -12.07
CA TYR A 834 25.52 -15.31 -11.62
C TYR A 834 25.16 -14.15 -12.54
N ILE A 835 23.86 -13.88 -12.82
CA ILE A 835 23.47 -12.86 -13.82
C ILE A 835 22.40 -11.83 -13.37
N ASP A 836 21.86 -11.96 -12.16
CA ASP A 836 20.84 -11.04 -11.64
C ASP A 836 21.20 -10.54 -10.24
N PHE A 837 21.59 -9.27 -10.16
CA PHE A 837 22.11 -8.66 -8.94
C PHE A 837 21.10 -7.72 -8.29
N GLY A 838 19.82 -7.83 -8.66
CA GLY A 838 18.74 -7.05 -8.07
C GLY A 838 18.60 -7.29 -6.56
N ILE A 839 19.03 -8.47 -6.09
CA ILE A 839 18.98 -8.85 -4.67
C ILE A 839 20.35 -9.35 -4.23
N VAL A 840 21.05 -8.51 -3.46
CA VAL A 840 22.30 -8.86 -2.77
C VAL A 840 22.11 -8.68 -1.27
N GLY A 841 22.63 -9.64 -0.50
CA GLY A 841 22.62 -9.63 0.96
C GLY A 841 24.01 -9.33 1.52
N GLU A 842 24.02 -8.82 2.75
CA GLU A 842 25.23 -8.54 3.50
C GLU A 842 25.09 -9.13 4.91
N LEU A 843 26.16 -9.74 5.42
CA LEU A 843 26.28 -10.13 6.82
C LEU A 843 27.34 -9.25 7.46
N ASP A 844 26.97 -8.49 8.49
CA ASP A 844 27.98 -7.80 9.29
C ASP A 844 28.83 -8.81 10.08
N GLU A 845 29.97 -8.34 10.58
CA GLU A 845 30.99 -9.17 11.24
C GLU A 845 30.44 -9.96 12.42
N ASP A 846 29.69 -9.29 13.29
CA ASP A 846 29.12 -9.89 14.50
C ASP A 846 28.07 -10.96 14.14
N LEU A 847 27.19 -10.67 13.19
CA LEU A 847 26.18 -11.62 12.74
C LEU A 847 26.82 -12.82 12.01
N ALA A 848 27.82 -12.60 11.17
CA ALA A 848 28.56 -13.66 10.49
C ALA A 848 29.21 -14.60 11.50
N LEU A 849 29.86 -14.06 12.54
CA LEU A 849 30.48 -14.86 13.61
C LEU A 849 29.44 -15.65 14.42
N LYS A 850 28.30 -15.05 14.75
CA LYS A 850 27.19 -15.75 15.42
C LYS A 850 26.65 -16.91 14.57
N GLN A 851 26.53 -16.70 13.25
CA GLN A 851 26.10 -17.74 12.31
C GLN A 851 27.14 -18.85 12.14
N GLU A 852 28.43 -18.50 12.07
CA GLU A 852 29.54 -19.45 12.07
C GLU A 852 29.47 -20.38 13.29
N ARG A 853 29.40 -19.79 14.49
CA ARG A 853 29.34 -20.53 15.76
C ARG A 853 28.07 -21.38 15.89
N LEU A 854 26.93 -20.85 15.42
CA LEU A 854 25.67 -21.61 15.34
C LEU A 854 25.85 -22.91 14.57
N VAL A 855 26.37 -22.83 13.34
CA VAL A 855 26.51 -24.00 12.47
C VAL A 855 27.60 -24.93 12.98
N PHE A 856 28.68 -24.41 13.55
CA PHE A 856 29.70 -25.22 14.22
C PHE A 856 29.10 -26.09 15.34
N HIS A 857 28.43 -25.47 16.32
CA HIS A 857 27.81 -26.21 17.42
C HIS A 857 26.74 -27.20 16.94
N LEU A 858 26.03 -26.86 15.87
CA LEU A 858 25.07 -27.77 15.24
C LEU A 858 25.78 -29.02 14.70
N VAL A 859 26.84 -28.87 13.89
CA VAL A 859 27.61 -29.98 13.32
C VAL A 859 28.28 -30.83 14.40
N ALA A 860 28.74 -30.20 15.48
CA ALA A 860 29.33 -30.88 16.65
C ALA A 860 28.30 -31.63 17.51
N GLY A 861 26.99 -31.43 17.29
CA GLY A 861 25.92 -32.03 18.10
C GLY A 861 25.64 -31.31 19.43
N GLU A 862 26.19 -30.12 19.62
CA GLU A 862 26.05 -29.30 20.83
C GLU A 862 24.78 -28.42 20.76
N LEU A 863 23.60 -29.07 20.77
CA LEU A 863 22.31 -28.44 20.45
C LEU A 863 21.99 -27.19 21.29
N ARG A 864 22.28 -27.21 22.61
CA ARG A 864 22.06 -26.07 23.51
C ARG A 864 23.01 -24.90 23.22
N ALA A 865 24.23 -25.17 22.77
CA ALA A 865 25.16 -24.11 22.39
C ALA A 865 24.74 -23.48 21.06
N ALA A 866 24.30 -24.30 20.08
CA ALA A 866 23.72 -23.82 18.85
C ALA A 866 22.47 -22.94 19.12
N TYR A 867 21.55 -23.38 19.96
CA TYR A 867 20.37 -22.59 20.34
C TYR A 867 20.74 -21.22 20.93
N ARG A 868 21.72 -21.15 21.83
CA ARG A 868 22.19 -19.87 22.40
C ARG A 868 22.74 -18.92 21.35
N MET A 869 23.44 -19.43 20.33
CA MET A 869 23.96 -18.59 19.23
C MET A 869 22.83 -18.09 18.33
N LEU A 870 21.82 -18.92 18.06
CA LEU A 870 20.61 -18.50 17.34
C LEU A 870 19.91 -17.36 18.10
N LEU A 871 19.76 -17.51 19.42
CA LEU A 871 19.10 -16.51 20.26
C LEU A 871 19.85 -15.16 20.24
N ALA A 872 21.18 -15.22 20.31
CA ALA A 872 22.05 -14.03 20.23
C ALA A 872 21.98 -13.31 18.87
N ALA A 873 21.52 -13.99 17.82
CA ALA A 873 21.37 -13.45 16.47
C ALA A 873 19.98 -12.86 16.19
N ILE A 874 18.96 -13.15 17.03
CA ILE A 874 17.57 -12.72 16.81
C ILE A 874 17.23 -11.38 17.50
N GLU A 875 18.11 -10.82 18.33
CA GLU A 875 17.92 -9.53 19.03
C GLU A 875 16.55 -9.42 19.74
N LEU A 876 16.35 -10.21 20.80
CA LEU A 876 15.10 -10.24 21.55
C LEU A 876 14.79 -8.93 22.29
N GLU A 877 13.66 -8.29 21.98
CA GLU A 877 13.02 -7.28 22.83
C GLU A 877 12.27 -7.98 23.99
N GLN A 878 12.97 -8.13 25.13
CA GLN A 878 12.51 -8.43 26.50
C GLN A 878 11.53 -9.61 26.82
N HIS A 879 11.97 -10.37 27.83
CA HIS A 879 11.30 -11.30 28.76
C HIS A 879 9.97 -11.96 28.32
N ARG A 880 10.09 -13.12 27.66
CA ARG A 880 9.04 -14.15 27.62
C ARG A 880 9.60 -15.48 28.12
N ASP A 881 8.72 -16.38 28.53
CA ASP A 881 9.09 -17.77 28.76
C ASP A 881 9.50 -18.42 27.42
N LEU A 882 10.75 -18.85 27.32
CA LEU A 882 11.37 -19.40 26.12
C LEU A 882 11.58 -20.92 26.21
N ALA A 883 11.09 -21.59 27.26
CA ALA A 883 11.31 -23.02 27.43
C ALA A 883 10.73 -23.84 26.25
N ASP A 884 9.50 -23.53 25.84
CA ASP A 884 8.85 -24.17 24.68
C ASP A 884 9.59 -23.86 23.37
N PHE A 885 10.17 -22.65 23.24
CA PHE A 885 10.95 -22.26 22.09
C PHE A 885 12.27 -23.03 21.99
N GLU A 886 12.99 -23.12 23.11
CA GLU A 886 14.24 -23.89 23.21
C GLU A 886 13.99 -25.36 22.85
N LEU A 887 12.93 -25.96 23.40
CA LEU A 887 12.59 -27.35 23.10
C LEU A 887 12.24 -27.55 21.62
N ALA A 888 11.45 -26.65 21.03
CA ALA A 888 11.08 -26.72 19.62
C ALA A 888 12.30 -26.61 18.69
N VAL A 889 13.20 -25.66 18.95
CA VAL A 889 14.41 -25.44 18.13
C VAL A 889 15.40 -26.58 18.29
N THR A 890 15.69 -27.01 19.52
CA THR A 890 16.65 -28.08 19.78
C THR A 890 16.17 -29.44 19.26
N SER A 891 14.86 -29.72 19.31
CA SER A 891 14.25 -30.90 18.68
C SER A 891 14.46 -30.91 17.16
N GLU A 892 14.26 -29.78 16.49
CA GLU A 892 14.50 -29.67 15.04
C GLU A 892 15.98 -29.80 14.68
N PHE A 893 16.88 -29.22 15.48
CA PHE A 893 18.32 -29.41 15.32
C PHE A 893 18.74 -30.88 15.46
N SER A 894 18.19 -31.59 16.46
CA SER A 894 18.42 -33.03 16.64
C SER A 894 17.91 -33.83 15.44
N SER A 895 16.68 -33.55 14.98
CA SER A 895 16.07 -34.21 13.84
C SER A 895 16.88 -34.01 12.55
N TYR A 896 17.42 -32.81 12.34
CA TYR A 896 18.29 -32.50 11.21
C TYR A 896 19.57 -33.35 11.20
N LEU A 897 20.27 -33.47 12.33
CA LEU A 897 21.51 -34.25 12.42
C LEU A 897 21.29 -35.74 12.13
N LEU A 898 20.12 -36.27 12.49
CA LEU A 898 19.73 -37.65 12.12
C LEU A 898 19.45 -37.77 10.62
N ARG A 899 18.75 -36.79 10.02
CA ARG A 899 18.39 -36.81 8.60
C ARG A 899 19.60 -36.63 7.69
N VAL A 900 20.51 -35.71 8.01
CA VAL A 900 21.69 -35.43 7.16
C VAL A 900 22.60 -36.66 7.03
N ARG A 901 22.72 -37.46 8.10
CA ARG A 901 23.49 -38.71 8.14
C ARG A 901 22.75 -39.93 7.58
N SER A 902 21.42 -39.86 7.44
CA SER A 902 20.61 -40.98 6.98
C SER A 902 20.72 -41.16 5.47
N ARG A 903 20.95 -42.41 5.03
CA ARG A 903 20.88 -42.78 3.60
C ARG A 903 19.45 -42.80 3.05
N HIS A 904 18.46 -42.91 3.93
CA HIS A 904 17.04 -42.98 3.56
C HIS A 904 16.34 -41.62 3.54
N ALA A 905 16.97 -40.58 4.08
CA ALA A 905 16.41 -39.23 4.05
C ALA A 905 16.49 -38.65 2.64
N THR A 906 15.39 -38.05 2.19
CA THR A 906 15.33 -37.33 0.92
C THR A 906 16.27 -36.12 0.94
N PRO A 907 16.74 -35.64 -0.23
CA PRO A 907 17.60 -34.46 -0.26
C PRO A 907 16.94 -33.20 0.35
N ALA A 908 15.61 -33.07 0.24
CA ALA A 908 14.85 -32.01 0.91
C ALA A 908 14.80 -32.15 2.44
N GLU A 909 14.92 -33.37 2.98
CA GLU A 909 15.03 -33.63 4.42
C GLU A 909 16.43 -33.34 4.98
N LYS A 910 17.45 -33.39 4.11
CA LYS A 910 18.85 -33.08 4.44
C LYS A 910 19.20 -31.60 4.33
N SER A 911 18.29 -30.73 3.87
CA SER A 911 18.56 -29.30 3.72
C SER A 911 18.59 -28.55 5.05
N VAL A 912 19.64 -27.75 5.26
CA VAL A 912 19.77 -26.79 6.37
C VAL A 912 18.64 -25.76 6.31
N GLY A 913 18.23 -25.38 5.11
CA GLY A 913 17.09 -24.49 4.90
C GLY A 913 15.77 -25.02 5.48
N ARG A 914 15.57 -26.34 5.60
CA ARG A 914 14.37 -26.92 6.24
C ARG A 914 14.36 -26.69 7.75
N VAL A 915 15.51 -26.84 8.39
CA VAL A 915 15.71 -26.52 9.82
C VAL A 915 15.32 -25.07 10.05
N PHE A 916 15.80 -24.20 9.19
CA PHE A 916 15.52 -22.79 9.30
C PHE A 916 14.04 -22.44 9.05
N LEU A 917 13.35 -23.13 8.13
CA LEU A 917 11.90 -22.98 7.98
C LEU A 917 11.13 -23.40 9.25
N ALA A 918 11.60 -24.45 9.94
CA ALA A 918 11.02 -24.88 11.21
C ALA A 918 11.27 -23.83 12.32
N VAL A 919 12.49 -23.32 12.42
CA VAL A 919 12.88 -22.22 13.33
C VAL A 919 12.08 -20.95 13.03
N ALA A 920 11.91 -20.55 11.77
CA ALA A 920 11.13 -19.40 11.37
C ALA A 920 9.64 -19.55 11.73
N ASN A 921 9.08 -20.77 11.62
CA ASN A 921 7.73 -21.05 12.08
C ASN A 921 7.59 -20.93 13.60
N ALA A 922 8.58 -21.39 14.37
CA ALA A 922 8.61 -21.24 15.82
C ALA A 922 8.71 -19.76 16.23
N ILE A 923 9.61 -19.00 15.59
CA ILE A 923 9.75 -17.54 15.74
C ILE A 923 8.41 -16.83 15.46
N ARG A 924 7.72 -17.21 14.39
CA ARG A 924 6.41 -16.65 14.00
C ARG A 924 5.31 -16.95 15.02
N GLN A 925 5.33 -18.11 15.68
CA GLN A 925 4.34 -18.45 16.72
C GLN A 925 4.49 -17.57 17.97
N LEU A 926 5.72 -17.12 18.25
CA LEU A 926 6.05 -16.28 19.40
C LEU A 926 6.03 -14.77 19.08
N ASP A 927 5.61 -14.39 17.88
CA ASP A 927 5.63 -13.00 17.36
C ASP A 927 7.04 -12.35 17.42
N LEU A 928 8.07 -13.18 17.37
CA LEU A 928 9.47 -12.76 17.23
C LEU A 928 9.77 -12.48 15.76
N ARG A 929 10.81 -11.68 15.48
CA ARG A 929 11.17 -11.29 14.10
C ARG A 929 12.64 -11.54 13.84
N LEU A 930 12.93 -12.07 12.65
CA LEU A 930 14.29 -12.19 12.18
C LEU A 930 14.76 -10.86 11.57
N PRO A 931 15.99 -10.42 11.83
CA PRO A 931 16.63 -9.35 11.08
C PRO A 931 16.56 -9.61 9.57
N ALA A 932 16.25 -8.59 8.77
CA ALA A 932 16.07 -8.74 7.32
C ALA A 932 17.33 -9.31 6.62
N LYS A 933 18.52 -9.02 7.14
CA LYS A 933 19.80 -9.58 6.66
C LYS A 933 19.84 -11.10 6.82
N LEU A 934 19.46 -11.62 7.99
CA LEU A 934 19.37 -13.06 8.25
C LEU A 934 18.32 -13.74 7.37
N THR A 935 17.15 -13.13 7.23
CA THR A 935 16.08 -13.68 6.37
C THR A 935 16.54 -13.86 4.93
N ARG A 936 17.32 -12.91 4.39
CA ARG A 936 17.92 -13.03 3.04
C ARG A 936 18.99 -14.12 2.98
N PHE A 937 19.88 -14.17 3.97
CA PHE A 937 20.96 -15.17 4.04
C PHE A 937 20.40 -16.60 4.03
N TYR A 938 19.51 -16.91 4.96
CA TYR A 938 18.96 -18.26 5.06
C TYR A 938 18.09 -18.66 3.86
N ARG A 939 17.45 -17.70 3.18
CA ARG A 939 16.76 -17.97 1.91
C ARG A 939 17.75 -18.36 0.82
N ALA A 940 18.82 -17.57 0.64
CA ALA A 940 19.84 -17.86 -0.35
C ALA A 940 20.42 -19.28 -0.12
N GLN A 941 20.72 -19.60 1.15
CA GLN A 941 21.17 -20.94 1.54
C GLN A 941 20.14 -22.04 1.23
N LEU A 942 18.86 -21.84 1.57
CA LEU A 942 17.79 -22.80 1.26
C LEU A 942 17.68 -23.05 -0.26
N ILE A 943 17.79 -22.00 -1.08
CA ILE A 943 17.72 -22.15 -2.54
C ILE A 943 18.93 -22.95 -3.04
N VAL A 944 20.13 -22.60 -2.58
CA VAL A 944 21.38 -23.27 -2.95
C VAL A 944 21.35 -24.75 -2.56
N ASP A 945 20.99 -25.08 -1.32
CA ASP A 945 20.85 -26.46 -0.85
C ASP A 945 19.94 -27.25 -1.81
N MET A 946 18.75 -26.71 -2.08
CA MET A 946 17.76 -27.38 -2.93
C MET A 946 18.24 -27.57 -4.38
N LEU A 947 19.02 -26.63 -4.92
CA LEU A 947 19.62 -26.77 -6.25
C LEU A 947 20.75 -27.78 -6.26
N ALA A 948 21.65 -27.70 -5.28
CA ALA A 948 22.78 -28.62 -5.13
C ALA A 948 22.30 -30.07 -4.98
N PHE A 949 21.25 -30.30 -4.18
CA PHE A 949 20.64 -31.61 -4.01
C PHE A 949 19.92 -32.16 -5.24
N LYS A 950 19.37 -31.29 -6.10
CA LYS A 950 18.78 -31.71 -7.38
C LYS A 950 19.84 -32.15 -8.40
N LEU A 951 21.05 -31.58 -8.29
CA LEU A 951 22.19 -31.93 -9.14
C LEU A 951 22.95 -33.14 -8.61
N TYR A 952 23.14 -33.21 -7.29
CA TYR A 952 23.89 -34.25 -6.61
C TYR A 952 23.22 -34.61 -5.26
N PRO A 953 22.30 -35.58 -5.25
CA PRO A 953 21.57 -36.00 -4.04
C PRO A 953 22.45 -36.54 -2.89
N GLU A 954 23.65 -37.01 -3.21
CA GLU A 954 24.62 -37.59 -2.26
C GLU A 954 25.54 -36.53 -1.63
N LEU A 955 25.36 -35.25 -1.94
CA LEU A 955 26.13 -34.16 -1.32
C LEU A 955 25.95 -34.21 0.20
N ASP A 956 27.06 -34.11 0.94
CA ASP A 956 27.06 -33.95 2.41
C ASP A 956 27.34 -32.48 2.75
N PRO A 957 26.31 -31.67 3.10
CA PRO A 957 26.49 -30.26 3.44
C PRO A 957 27.36 -30.04 4.68
N ALA A 958 27.36 -30.97 5.63
CA ALA A 958 28.16 -30.85 6.85
C ALA A 958 29.64 -31.06 6.54
N ALA A 959 29.96 -31.98 5.62
CA ALA A 959 31.32 -32.17 5.12
C ALA A 959 31.81 -30.93 4.36
N GLU A 960 31.02 -30.36 3.45
CA GLU A 960 31.37 -29.15 2.69
C GLU A 960 31.58 -27.94 3.61
N PHE A 961 30.71 -27.73 4.60
CA PHE A 961 30.88 -26.68 5.61
C PHE A 961 32.16 -26.88 6.43
N THR A 962 32.40 -28.10 6.91
CA THR A 962 33.60 -28.42 7.70
C THR A 962 34.87 -28.20 6.88
N GLN A 963 34.85 -28.57 5.60
CA GLN A 963 35.96 -28.35 4.68
C GLN A 963 36.22 -26.86 4.47
N PHE A 964 35.17 -26.06 4.20
CA PHE A 964 35.28 -24.61 4.10
C PHE A 964 35.95 -23.98 5.33
N TRP A 965 35.51 -24.34 6.54
CA TRP A 965 36.07 -23.78 7.76
C TRP A 965 37.49 -24.26 8.08
N ARG A 966 37.87 -25.47 7.67
CA ARG A 966 39.27 -25.91 7.72
C ARG A 966 40.16 -25.00 6.88
N ASP A 967 39.75 -24.72 5.65
CA ASP A 967 40.52 -23.85 4.74
C ASP A 967 40.54 -22.40 5.26
N GLU A 968 39.39 -21.91 5.72
CA GLU A 968 39.21 -20.55 6.23
C GLU A 968 40.05 -20.30 7.49
N SER A 969 39.95 -21.17 8.50
CA SER A 969 40.70 -21.05 9.76
C SER A 969 42.20 -21.10 9.52
N GLN A 970 42.68 -21.99 8.62
CA GLN A 970 44.09 -22.05 8.25
C GLN A 970 44.56 -20.74 7.58
N ARG A 971 43.73 -20.17 6.69
CA ARG A 971 44.04 -18.93 5.99
C ARG A 971 44.05 -17.73 6.94
N ARG A 972 43.05 -17.60 7.81
CA ARG A 972 42.98 -16.52 8.81
C ARG A 972 44.13 -16.58 9.81
N LEU A 973 44.52 -17.79 10.25
CA LEU A 973 45.68 -17.99 11.10
C LEU A 973 46.97 -17.55 10.39
N ARG A 974 47.18 -18.01 9.15
CA ARG A 974 48.34 -17.58 8.33
C ARG A 974 48.38 -16.06 8.18
N ALA A 975 47.28 -15.44 7.78
CA ALA A 975 47.17 -13.98 7.61
C ALA A 975 47.46 -13.24 8.93
N SER A 976 46.93 -13.74 10.04
CA SER A 976 47.14 -13.17 11.38
C SER A 976 48.59 -13.28 11.84
N CYS A 977 49.30 -14.34 11.46
CA CYS A 977 50.72 -14.52 11.75
C CYS A 977 51.63 -13.66 10.85
N THR A 978 51.29 -13.48 9.57
CA THR A 978 52.09 -12.70 8.61
C THR A 978 52.07 -11.18 8.87
N GLY A 979 51.03 -10.67 9.54
CA GLY A 979 50.88 -9.24 9.84
C GLY A 979 51.51 -8.78 11.16
N VAL A 980 52.17 -9.66 11.92
CA VAL A 980 52.81 -9.31 13.19
C VAL A 980 54.26 -8.92 12.92
N SER A 981 54.53 -7.61 12.84
CA SER A 981 55.91 -7.14 12.89
C SER A 981 56.48 -7.37 14.29
N LEU A 982 57.51 -8.22 14.39
CA LEU A 982 58.26 -8.44 15.63
C LEU A 982 59.07 -7.21 16.07
N THR A 983 59.11 -6.14 15.27
CA THR A 983 59.90 -4.93 15.57
C THR A 983 59.22 -3.97 16.55
N GLY A 984 57.94 -4.17 16.90
CA GLY A 984 57.19 -3.29 17.80
C GLY A 984 56.35 -4.03 18.83
N LEU A 985 56.74 -3.94 20.12
CA LEU A 985 56.08 -4.62 21.25
C LEU A 985 54.56 -4.33 21.32
N GLY A 986 54.14 -3.11 21.00
CA GLY A 986 52.72 -2.71 21.01
C GLY A 986 51.88 -3.37 19.91
N ALA A 987 52.44 -3.56 18.70
CA ALA A 987 51.75 -4.25 17.61
C ALA A 987 51.66 -5.76 17.86
N ALA A 988 52.70 -6.34 18.46
CA ALA A 988 52.70 -7.74 18.90
C ALA A 988 51.63 -7.98 19.98
N VAL A 989 51.54 -7.13 21.02
CA VAL A 989 50.53 -7.24 22.10
C VAL A 989 49.10 -7.05 21.57
N ALA A 990 48.88 -6.09 20.66
CA ALA A 990 47.57 -5.85 20.05
C ALA A 990 47.11 -7.00 19.15
N ALA A 991 48.04 -7.77 18.56
CA ALA A 991 47.71 -8.90 17.70
C ALA A 991 47.38 -10.19 18.48
N VAL A 992 47.78 -10.32 19.75
CA VAL A 992 47.63 -11.57 20.51
C VAL A 992 46.18 -12.04 20.66
N PRO A 993 45.19 -11.20 21.02
CA PRO A 993 43.80 -11.66 21.14
C PRO A 993 43.23 -12.16 19.80
N ARG A 994 43.66 -11.55 18.68
CA ARG A 994 43.28 -11.97 17.33
C ARG A 994 43.92 -13.32 17.01
N VAL A 995 45.24 -13.46 17.16
CA VAL A 995 45.97 -14.71 16.90
C VAL A 995 45.46 -15.86 17.79
N ALA A 996 45.16 -15.59 19.06
CA ALA A 996 44.58 -16.54 20.00
C ALA A 996 43.21 -17.07 19.55
N ARG A 997 42.34 -16.17 19.08
CA ARG A 997 41.04 -16.52 18.51
C ARG A 997 41.20 -17.40 17.27
N GLU A 998 42.00 -16.95 16.30
CA GLU A 998 42.22 -17.71 15.05
C GLU A 998 42.90 -19.06 15.29
N LEU A 999 43.77 -19.17 16.31
CA LEU A 999 44.36 -20.43 16.72
C LEU A 999 43.32 -21.38 17.34
N THR A 1000 42.39 -20.84 18.12
CA THR A 1000 41.29 -21.61 18.69
C THR A 1000 40.38 -22.12 17.58
N ASP A 1001 40.00 -21.28 16.62
CA ASP A 1001 39.20 -21.66 15.47
C ASP A 1001 39.94 -22.73 14.64
N PHE A 1002 41.24 -22.56 14.40
CA PHE A 1002 42.08 -23.57 13.74
C PHE A 1002 42.06 -24.92 14.46
N LEU A 1003 42.27 -24.94 15.78
CA LEU A 1003 42.25 -26.16 16.57
C LEU A 1003 40.87 -26.83 16.55
N GLN A 1004 39.79 -26.04 16.60
CA GLN A 1004 38.41 -26.54 16.58
C GLN A 1004 38.05 -27.27 15.27
N PHE A 1005 38.48 -26.76 14.11
CA PHE A 1005 38.13 -27.33 12.80
C PHE A 1005 39.13 -28.37 12.27
N GLN A 1006 40.42 -28.28 12.65
CA GLN A 1006 41.48 -29.17 12.16
C GLN A 1006 41.67 -30.42 13.02
N VAL A 1007 41.23 -30.40 14.30
CA VAL A 1007 41.42 -31.54 15.21
C VAL A 1007 40.10 -32.02 15.84
N PRO A 1008 39.25 -32.75 15.08
CA PRO A 1008 37.90 -33.12 15.51
C PRO A 1008 37.83 -33.93 16.81
N ARG A 1009 38.86 -34.73 17.10
CA ARG A 1009 38.97 -35.57 18.31
C ARG A 1009 39.27 -34.77 19.59
N ILE A 1010 39.93 -33.61 19.51
CA ILE A 1010 40.24 -32.81 20.71
C ILE A 1010 38.96 -32.16 21.23
N THR A 1011 38.05 -31.73 20.37
CA THR A 1011 36.80 -31.07 20.77
C THR A 1011 35.79 -32.03 21.40
N THR A 1012 35.66 -33.26 20.87
CA THR A 1012 34.72 -34.26 21.42
C THR A 1012 35.15 -34.81 22.78
N THR A 1013 36.46 -34.88 23.05
CA THR A 1013 37.00 -35.43 24.30
C THR A 1013 37.35 -34.34 25.33
N TYR A 1014 37.75 -33.15 24.87
CA TYR A 1014 38.26 -32.06 25.72
C TYR A 1014 37.58 -30.71 25.47
N GLY A 1015 36.40 -30.65 24.85
CA GLY A 1015 35.68 -29.39 24.56
C GLY A 1015 35.49 -28.49 25.80
N GLN A 1016 35.28 -29.10 26.98
CA GLN A 1016 35.26 -28.36 28.25
C GLN A 1016 36.64 -27.79 28.62
N THR A 1017 37.72 -28.52 28.39
CA THR A 1017 39.10 -28.08 28.63
C THR A 1017 39.53 -26.99 27.64
N ILE A 1018 39.13 -27.08 26.37
CA ILE A 1018 39.35 -26.03 25.35
C ILE A 1018 38.59 -24.76 25.73
N SER A 1019 37.32 -24.84 26.15
CA SER A 1019 36.57 -23.65 26.59
C SER A 1019 37.17 -23.02 27.86
N SER A 1020 37.80 -23.83 28.72
CA SER A 1020 38.50 -23.39 29.93
C SER A 1020 39.85 -22.74 29.59
N PHE A 1021 40.55 -23.28 28.58
CA PHE A 1021 41.73 -22.68 27.98
C PHE A 1021 41.39 -21.37 27.27
N GLU A 1022 40.32 -21.31 26.48
CA GLU A 1022 39.85 -20.09 25.82
C GLU A 1022 39.51 -19.00 26.84
N ARG A 1023 38.78 -19.34 27.91
CA ARG A 1023 38.50 -18.42 29.03
C ARG A 1023 39.79 -18.00 29.75
N GLY A 1024 40.67 -18.94 30.07
CA GLY A 1024 41.93 -18.68 30.78
C GLY A 1024 42.94 -17.86 29.97
N LEU A 1025 43.04 -18.13 28.67
CA LEU A 1025 43.85 -17.38 27.70
C LEU A 1025 43.28 -15.98 27.50
N THR A 1026 41.97 -15.84 27.33
CA THR A 1026 41.31 -14.53 27.20
C THR A 1026 41.50 -13.69 28.46
N LEU A 1027 41.32 -14.28 29.65
CA LEU A 1027 41.58 -13.62 30.95
C LEU A 1027 43.07 -13.24 31.09
N GLY A 1028 43.99 -14.18 30.84
CA GLY A 1028 45.42 -13.93 30.93
C GLY A 1028 45.91 -12.83 29.98
N LEU A 1029 45.39 -12.81 28.75
CA LEU A 1029 45.70 -11.80 27.74
C LEU A 1029 45.09 -10.44 28.05
N GLU A 1030 43.89 -10.39 28.64
CA GLU A 1030 43.26 -9.15 29.11
C GLU A 1030 44.05 -8.54 30.29
N TYR A 1031 44.58 -9.38 31.20
CA TYR A 1031 45.48 -8.94 32.26
C TYR A 1031 46.83 -8.45 31.72
N LEU A 1032 47.42 -9.14 30.74
CA LEU A 1032 48.64 -8.70 30.04
C LEU A 1032 48.44 -7.35 29.33
N ARG A 1033 47.31 -7.17 28.63
CA ARG A 1033 46.93 -5.92 27.97
C ARG A 1033 46.78 -4.77 28.96
N ARG A 1034 46.08 -5.01 30.08
CA ARG A 1034 45.93 -4.03 31.17
C ARG A 1034 47.26 -3.69 31.83
N GLY A 1035 48.13 -4.68 32.04
CA GLY A 1035 49.49 -4.49 32.56
C GLY A 1035 50.36 -3.67 31.62
N ALA A 1036 50.32 -3.94 30.31
CA ALA A 1036 51.06 -3.18 29.29
C ALA A 1036 50.55 -1.73 29.16
N LEU A 1037 49.23 -1.52 29.21
CA LEU A 1037 48.63 -0.18 29.20
C LEU A 1037 48.94 0.61 30.47
N ALA A 1038 48.93 -0.06 31.64
CA ALA A 1038 49.33 0.56 32.91
C ALA A 1038 50.81 0.95 32.91
N ALA A 1039 51.70 0.09 32.38
CA ALA A 1039 53.12 0.40 32.22
C ALA A 1039 53.35 1.57 31.24
N ALA A 1040 52.66 1.59 30.11
CA ALA A 1040 52.72 2.68 29.15
C ALA A 1040 52.20 4.01 29.74
N ALA A 1041 51.10 3.96 30.52
CA ALA A 1041 50.56 5.11 31.24
C ALA A 1041 51.52 5.62 32.33
N ALA A 1042 52.19 4.71 33.05
CA ALA A 1042 53.20 5.07 34.05
C ALA A 1042 54.44 5.73 33.43
N ILE A 1043 54.90 5.24 32.27
CA ILE A 1043 56.00 5.83 31.50
C ILE A 1043 55.60 7.21 30.94
N ALA A 1044 54.36 7.37 30.47
CA ALA A 1044 53.85 8.64 30.00
C ALA A 1044 53.71 9.66 31.15
N ALA A 1045 53.21 9.23 32.32
CA ALA A 1045 53.08 10.06 33.52
C ALA A 1045 54.44 10.48 34.09
N SER A 1046 55.44 9.60 34.11
CA SER A 1046 56.78 9.92 34.60
C SER A 1046 57.51 10.95 33.71
N ARG A 1047 57.31 10.87 32.39
CA ARG A 1047 57.79 11.88 31.43
C ARG A 1047 57.07 13.22 31.59
N TRP A 1048 55.77 13.20 31.87
CA TRP A 1048 54.98 14.43 32.05
C TRP A 1048 55.32 15.15 33.37
N LEU A 1049 55.70 14.41 34.41
CA LEU A 1049 56.14 14.96 35.71
C LEU A 1049 57.61 15.37 35.75
N GLY A 1050 58.35 15.29 34.63
CA GLY A 1050 59.74 15.74 34.55
C GLY A 1050 60.74 14.94 35.38
N VAL A 1051 60.37 13.71 35.80
CA VAL A 1051 61.25 12.85 36.61
C VAL A 1051 62.23 12.12 35.67
N PRO A 1052 63.56 12.28 35.83
CA PRO A 1052 64.52 11.51 35.06
C PRO A 1052 64.45 10.05 35.49
N THR A 1053 63.84 9.22 34.65
CA THR A 1053 63.65 7.81 34.93
C THR A 1053 64.87 7.01 34.45
N ARG A 1054 65.88 6.86 35.32
CA ARG A 1054 66.68 5.63 35.36
C ARG A 1054 65.85 4.58 36.08
N ILE A 1055 65.01 3.85 35.34
CA ILE A 1055 64.26 2.71 35.88
C ILE A 1055 65.02 1.45 35.43
N GLU A 1056 65.92 0.97 36.28
CA GLU A 1056 66.55 -0.35 36.15
C GLU A 1056 65.77 -1.48 36.87
N HIS A 1057 64.64 -1.18 37.53
CA HIS A 1057 63.78 -2.24 38.09
C HIS A 1057 62.29 -1.97 37.81
N ILE A 1058 61.78 -2.59 36.74
CA ILE A 1058 60.34 -2.88 36.56
C ILE A 1058 60.09 -4.27 37.18
N ASP A 1059 60.39 -4.41 38.46
CA ASP A 1059 60.07 -5.60 39.25
C ASP A 1059 58.94 -5.24 40.21
N ASN A 1060 57.70 -5.23 39.70
CA ASN A 1060 56.49 -5.56 40.48
C ASN A 1060 55.23 -5.54 39.61
N ASN A 1061 55.28 -6.32 38.53
CA ASN A 1061 54.11 -7.12 38.17
C ASN A 1061 54.49 -8.46 37.54
N TRP A 1062 55.68 -8.97 37.91
CA TRP A 1062 56.10 -10.32 37.53
C TRP A 1062 55.07 -11.35 37.96
N LEU A 1063 54.29 -11.12 39.03
CA LEU A 1063 53.16 -11.99 39.42
C LEU A 1063 52.02 -12.02 38.40
N LEU A 1064 51.72 -10.92 37.71
CA LEU A 1064 50.69 -10.89 36.66
C LEU A 1064 51.22 -11.45 35.33
N TRP A 1065 52.49 -11.18 35.00
CA TRP A 1065 53.17 -11.82 33.86
C TRP A 1065 53.35 -13.32 34.09
N ALA A 1066 53.80 -13.73 35.28
CA ALA A 1066 53.96 -15.11 35.70
C ALA A 1066 52.61 -15.80 35.88
N ALA A 1067 51.55 -15.14 36.35
CA ALA A 1067 50.21 -15.71 36.36
C ALA A 1067 49.68 -15.92 34.94
N GLY A 1068 49.92 -14.97 34.03
CA GLY A 1068 49.59 -15.10 32.60
C GLY A 1068 50.36 -16.24 31.93
N PHE A 1069 51.69 -16.28 32.09
CA PHE A 1069 52.55 -17.35 31.56
C PHE A 1069 52.32 -18.69 32.27
N ALA A 1070 51.98 -18.72 33.55
CA ALA A 1070 51.62 -19.93 34.28
C ALA A 1070 50.24 -20.43 33.88
N LEU A 1071 49.26 -19.56 33.55
CA LEU A 1071 47.97 -19.98 32.99
C LEU A 1071 48.12 -20.54 31.57
N VAL A 1072 48.95 -19.91 30.73
CA VAL A 1072 49.29 -20.41 29.40
C VAL A 1072 50.06 -21.73 29.50
N GLY A 1073 51.07 -21.79 30.37
CA GLY A 1073 51.88 -22.98 30.64
C GLY A 1073 51.10 -24.11 31.29
N TYR A 1074 50.15 -23.81 32.18
CA TYR A 1074 49.22 -24.79 32.77
C TYR A 1074 48.24 -25.31 31.72
N GLY A 1075 47.73 -24.45 30.83
CA GLY A 1075 46.91 -24.83 29.70
C GLY A 1075 47.65 -25.74 28.71
N LEU A 1076 48.85 -25.34 28.28
CA LEU A 1076 49.74 -26.14 27.43
C LEU A 1076 50.19 -27.43 28.12
N GLY A 1077 50.42 -27.38 29.44
CA GLY A 1077 50.78 -28.53 30.28
C GLY A 1077 49.65 -29.54 30.38
N ARG A 1078 48.40 -29.10 30.55
CA ARG A 1078 47.19 -29.97 30.55
C ARG A 1078 46.95 -30.61 29.18
N ILE A 1079 47.19 -29.87 28.09
CA ILE A 1079 47.13 -30.41 26.73
C ILE A 1079 48.26 -31.43 26.52
N ALA A 1080 49.49 -31.12 26.92
CA ALA A 1080 50.63 -32.03 26.80
C ALA A 1080 50.51 -33.28 27.71
N GLN A 1081 49.90 -33.16 28.89
CA GLN A 1081 49.58 -34.31 29.77
C GLN A 1081 48.47 -35.17 29.16
N GLY A 1082 47.43 -34.56 28.61
CA GLY A 1082 46.36 -35.28 27.91
C GLY A 1082 46.81 -35.92 26.58
N MET A 1083 47.81 -35.34 25.91
CA MET A 1083 48.44 -35.92 24.72
C MET A 1083 49.44 -37.03 25.07
N ARG A 1084 50.12 -36.96 26.23
CA ARG A 1084 51.03 -38.02 26.72
C ARG A 1084 50.31 -39.24 27.32
N SER A 1085 49.06 -39.09 27.75
CA SER A 1085 48.22 -40.23 28.17
C SER A 1085 47.64 -41.03 26.99
N PHE A 1086 48.19 -40.86 25.78
CA PHE A 1086 47.70 -41.42 24.52
C PHE A 1086 48.70 -42.38 23.84
N ASP A 1087 49.91 -42.54 24.39
CA ASP A 1087 50.81 -43.65 24.04
C ASP A 1087 50.53 -44.86 24.93
#